data_AF-Q0UXV9-F1
#
_entry.id   AF-Q0UXV9-F1
#
_cell.length_a   1.000
_cell.length_b   1.000
_cell.length_c   1.000
_cell.angle_alpha   90.00
_cell.angle_beta   90.00
_cell.angle_gamma   90.00
#
_symmetry.space_group_name_H-M   'P 1'
#
loop_
_entity.id
_entity.type
_entity.pdbx_description
1 polymer ?
#
loop_
_entity_poly.entity_id
_entity_poly.type
_entity_poly.pdbx_seq_one_letter_code
_entity_poly.pdbx_strand_id
1 'polypeptide(L)'
;MHQFRELQAFTREALMLDNSIMRLTTGQYTRQNFKTFRDRRKMANKQNDARTLGIDQEIFAALPDRSIVDLQVALYFQTWENTYRVLHEPSFWKEYTTFWEQRAVGGSPNQPGFAAILLLMIASIKSLAPKDDVFEGDTTSDRLMASNIIDLCDAWIGRQPRKRLTLQFFQIRILSVLAKRVNCVKLKQAAGMHRDPSLVTAGKVPQFEREMKKRLWITIMELELQSSLESGLQSSLTALYWDSPAPANVPDDALTTEVQELPASRPLEYFTSASYLCVSAKSIPLRLHLMQLLNDPSARLQYSEVLQYDAEIHELLRSLPQWDIPSATIPMALLRLQLRQFVFILHQSFAKLASQNERYAYSFTACVESTSAIANTHNELVSQGILVLNNMRNDIIRTGLMLSRIVYFNCALHGPVKASRSAPALKTSYFADGQTHFADMPSGEHLAPDLEVSLAIVPQHSFLARTLCISAIDVLNLAGQTYERKVMRMGTGYMEYWLLTAAINMLPPSPSSSSSAQTISPTDDISARCRRTLDQFMTVALRMLELQKDPEARFASSLRTTLSSVSPSDVRTPKSGGASIAASNVGLVGSHASNNGQHLTVGGMELSDGNDSKGMDGTFDTLQDMQVDLSGWTFPDFWAFDLSGDF
;
A
#
# COMPACT_ATOMS: atom_id res chain seq x y z
N MET A 1 -6.54 -21.57 -7.79
CA MET A 1 -8.00 -21.36 -7.88
C MET A 1 -8.57 -20.92 -6.52
N HIS A 2 -8.83 -19.62 -6.40
CA HIS A 2 -9.65 -18.90 -5.39
C HIS A 2 -9.22 -18.95 -3.92
N GLN A 3 -8.07 -18.35 -3.56
CA GLN A 3 -7.66 -18.22 -2.15
C GLN A 3 -8.58 -17.33 -1.27
N PHE A 4 -9.57 -16.63 -1.85
CA PHE A 4 -10.44 -15.66 -1.18
C PHE A 4 -11.87 -15.64 -1.74
N ARG A 5 -12.42 -16.81 -2.08
CA ARG A 5 -13.74 -16.90 -2.72
C ARG A 5 -14.83 -16.21 -1.90
N GLU A 6 -14.77 -16.33 -0.58
CA GLU A 6 -15.76 -15.81 0.37
C GLU A 6 -15.69 -14.28 0.47
N LEU A 7 -14.47 -13.72 0.49
CA LEU A 7 -14.26 -12.27 0.43
C LEU A 7 -14.69 -11.70 -0.93
N GLN A 8 -14.43 -12.42 -2.02
CA GLN A 8 -14.88 -12.03 -3.35
C GLN A 8 -16.42 -12.01 -3.43
N ALA A 9 -17.09 -13.01 -2.86
CA ALA A 9 -18.55 -13.05 -2.80
C ALA A 9 -19.08 -11.88 -1.97
N PHE A 10 -18.50 -11.64 -0.79
CA PHE A 10 -18.92 -10.57 0.11
C PHE A 10 -18.72 -9.18 -0.51
N THR A 11 -17.55 -8.93 -1.11
CA THR A 11 -17.28 -7.67 -1.80
C THR A 11 -18.22 -7.46 -2.98
N ARG A 12 -18.54 -8.52 -3.76
CA ARG A 12 -19.55 -8.43 -4.82
C ARG A 12 -20.93 -8.08 -4.26
N GLU A 13 -21.38 -8.72 -3.19
CA GLU A 13 -22.67 -8.41 -2.56
C GLU A 13 -22.70 -6.98 -1.99
N ALA A 14 -21.61 -6.53 -1.36
CA ALA A 14 -21.48 -5.16 -0.88
C ALA A 14 -21.62 -4.14 -2.03
N LEU A 15 -20.95 -4.39 -3.16
CA LEU A 15 -21.08 -3.56 -4.36
C LEU A 15 -22.44 -3.65 -5.05
N MET A 16 -23.19 -4.75 -4.88
CA MET A 16 -24.53 -4.89 -5.46
C MET A 16 -25.62 -4.15 -4.66
N LEU A 17 -25.46 -4.09 -3.32
CA LEU A 17 -26.28 -3.23 -2.45
C LEU A 17 -26.11 -1.73 -2.77
N ASP A 18 -24.96 -1.38 -3.33
CA ASP A 18 -24.49 -0.04 -3.66
C ASP A 18 -25.32 0.68 -4.74
N ASN A 19 -26.17 -0.01 -5.50
CA ASN A 19 -27.05 0.62 -6.49
C ASN A 19 -27.95 1.73 -5.90
N SER A 20 -28.13 1.77 -4.59
CA SER A 20 -28.82 2.86 -3.87
C SER A 20 -27.89 3.95 -3.35
N ILE A 21 -26.68 3.62 -2.87
CA ILE A 21 -25.70 4.56 -2.29
C ILE A 21 -24.91 5.28 -3.38
N MET A 22 -24.50 4.60 -4.46
CA MET A 22 -23.91 5.20 -5.66
C MET A 22 -24.87 6.10 -6.45
N ARG A 23 -26.19 6.02 -6.20
CA ARG A 23 -27.18 6.95 -6.75
C ARG A 23 -27.34 8.21 -5.92
N LEU A 24 -26.86 8.22 -4.67
CA LEU A 24 -26.84 9.44 -3.87
C LEU A 24 -25.82 10.40 -4.47
N THR A 25 -26.18 11.69 -4.49
CA THR A 25 -25.35 12.77 -5.05
C THR A 25 -23.92 12.74 -4.53
N THR A 26 -23.72 12.42 -3.25
CA THR A 26 -22.41 12.31 -2.61
C THR A 26 -21.55 11.17 -3.16
N GLY A 27 -22.16 10.01 -3.45
CA GLY A 27 -21.46 8.85 -4.03
C GLY A 27 -21.00 9.12 -5.46
N GLN A 28 -21.91 9.66 -6.30
CA GLN A 28 -21.59 10.07 -7.68
C GLN A 28 -20.49 11.13 -7.72
N TYR A 29 -20.58 12.14 -6.84
CA TYR A 29 -19.59 13.21 -6.73
C TYR A 29 -18.20 12.66 -6.40
N THR A 30 -18.11 11.81 -5.37
CA THR A 30 -16.83 11.21 -4.94
C THR A 30 -16.18 10.45 -6.09
N ARG A 31 -16.97 9.60 -6.76
CA ARG A 31 -16.49 8.78 -7.87
C ARG A 31 -15.98 9.59 -9.06
N GLN A 32 -16.72 10.61 -9.47
CA GLN A 32 -16.31 11.46 -10.60
C GLN A 32 -14.99 12.18 -10.32
N ASN A 33 -14.79 12.65 -9.08
CA ASN A 33 -13.55 13.29 -8.67
C ASN A 33 -12.36 12.31 -8.73
N PHE A 34 -12.49 11.10 -8.16
CA PHE A 34 -11.43 10.09 -8.21
C PHE A 34 -11.06 9.69 -9.64
N LYS A 35 -12.05 9.46 -10.51
CA LYS A 35 -11.81 9.17 -11.94
C LYS A 35 -11.02 10.32 -12.59
N THR A 36 -11.46 11.56 -12.37
CA THR A 36 -10.81 12.76 -12.90
C THR A 36 -9.37 12.92 -12.39
N PHE A 37 -9.12 12.71 -11.10
CA PHE A 37 -7.79 12.79 -10.51
C PHE A 37 -6.85 11.76 -11.10
N ARG A 38 -7.32 10.50 -11.24
CA ARG A 38 -6.54 9.42 -11.82
C ARG A 38 -6.17 9.71 -13.27
N ASP A 39 -7.13 10.16 -14.07
CA ASP A 39 -6.90 10.43 -15.48
C ASP A 39 -5.94 11.62 -15.67
N ARG A 40 -6.07 12.68 -14.86
CA ARG A 40 -5.10 13.79 -14.82
C ARG A 40 -3.71 13.30 -14.45
N ARG A 41 -3.57 12.46 -13.42
CA ARG A 41 -2.27 11.90 -13.01
C ARG A 41 -1.66 11.03 -14.09
N LYS A 42 -2.43 10.17 -14.76
CA LYS A 42 -1.95 9.37 -15.90
C LYS A 42 -1.39 10.26 -17.01
N MET A 43 -2.10 11.34 -17.34
CA MET A 43 -1.64 12.30 -18.35
C MET A 43 -0.38 13.04 -17.88
N ALA A 44 -0.33 13.47 -16.62
CA ALA A 44 0.83 14.13 -16.04
C ALA A 44 2.06 13.22 -16.03
N ASN A 45 1.93 11.96 -15.63
CA ASN A 45 3.04 10.98 -15.64
C ASN A 45 3.56 10.74 -17.05
N LYS A 46 2.67 10.51 -18.04
CA LYS A 46 3.08 10.37 -19.44
C LYS A 46 3.84 11.59 -19.96
N GLN A 47 3.40 12.79 -19.58
CA GLN A 47 4.07 14.02 -19.97
C GLN A 47 5.40 14.23 -19.24
N ASN A 48 5.50 13.81 -17.98
CA ASN A 48 6.72 13.91 -17.18
C ASN A 48 7.78 12.89 -17.64
N ASP A 49 7.38 11.66 -17.95
CA ASP A 49 8.23 10.63 -18.54
C ASP A 49 8.82 11.07 -19.88
N ALA A 50 8.01 11.76 -20.71
CA ALA A 50 8.48 12.31 -21.98
C ALA A 50 9.46 13.48 -21.83
N ARG A 51 9.46 14.18 -20.69
CA ARG A 51 10.31 15.36 -20.43
C ARG A 51 11.57 15.03 -19.65
N THR A 52 11.56 13.99 -18.83
CA THR A 52 12.67 13.64 -17.94
C THR A 52 13.77 12.95 -18.73
N LEU A 53 14.91 13.63 -18.94
CA LEU A 53 16.01 13.10 -19.74
C LEU A 53 17.03 12.29 -18.91
N GLY A 54 17.03 12.46 -17.59
CA GLY A 54 17.96 11.84 -16.65
C GLY A 54 19.38 12.38 -16.77
N ILE A 55 19.55 13.66 -17.12
CA ILE A 55 20.88 14.27 -17.29
C ILE A 55 21.39 14.90 -15.98
N ASP A 56 22.70 15.05 -15.85
CA ASP A 56 23.32 15.60 -14.63
C ASP A 56 22.77 16.98 -14.24
N GLN A 57 22.47 17.82 -15.23
CA GLN A 57 21.89 19.15 -15.01
C GLN A 57 20.51 19.10 -14.32
N GLU A 58 19.67 18.11 -14.65
CA GLU A 58 18.36 17.94 -14.01
C GLU A 58 18.51 17.51 -12.55
N ILE A 59 19.49 16.64 -12.24
CA ILE A 59 19.80 16.25 -10.86
C ILE A 59 20.24 17.46 -10.02
N PHE A 60 21.12 18.30 -10.56
CA PHE A 60 21.54 19.51 -9.83
C PHE A 60 20.43 20.55 -9.70
N ALA A 61 19.58 20.69 -10.73
CA ALA A 61 18.45 21.61 -10.71
C ALA A 61 17.35 21.19 -9.74
N ALA A 62 17.19 19.89 -9.50
CA ALA A 62 16.21 19.35 -8.56
C ALA A 62 16.64 19.50 -7.09
N LEU A 63 17.91 19.78 -6.80
CA LEU A 63 18.39 19.99 -5.43
C LEU A 63 17.78 21.25 -4.82
N PRO A 64 17.08 21.15 -3.67
CA PRO A 64 16.60 22.31 -2.94
C PRO A 64 17.73 23.18 -2.38
N ASP A 65 17.34 24.32 -1.82
CA ASP A 65 18.25 25.17 -1.05
C ASP A 65 18.91 24.40 0.10
N ARG A 66 20.16 24.76 0.39
CA ARG A 66 21.00 24.09 1.39
C ARG A 66 20.30 23.92 2.75
N SER A 67 19.59 24.95 3.22
CA SER A 67 18.87 24.91 4.50
C SER A 67 17.80 23.81 4.56
N ILE A 68 17.12 23.54 3.44
CA ILE A 68 16.16 22.44 3.34
C ILE A 68 16.92 21.11 3.33
N VAL A 69 18.01 21.02 2.57
CA VAL A 69 18.82 19.80 2.51
C VAL A 69 19.40 19.45 3.88
N ASP A 70 19.93 20.42 4.63
CA ASP A 70 20.48 20.24 5.98
C ASP A 70 19.47 19.55 6.91
N LEU A 71 18.23 20.04 6.94
CA LEU A 71 17.16 19.48 7.77
C LEU A 71 16.80 18.04 7.34
N GLN A 72 16.66 17.80 6.03
CA GLN A 72 16.26 16.49 5.51
C GLN A 72 17.36 15.44 5.70
N VAL A 73 18.62 15.83 5.56
CA VAL A 73 19.78 14.98 5.82
C VAL A 73 19.86 14.60 7.30
N ALA A 74 19.66 15.54 8.22
CA ALA A 74 19.66 15.24 9.66
C ALA A 74 18.56 14.21 10.02
N LEU A 75 17.36 14.38 9.46
CA LEU A 75 16.25 13.42 9.64
C LEU A 75 16.56 12.05 9.03
N TYR A 76 17.25 12.00 7.89
CA TYR A 76 17.70 10.75 7.28
C TYR A 76 18.62 9.95 8.21
N PHE A 77 19.65 10.57 8.78
CA PHE A 77 20.58 9.90 9.70
C PHE A 77 19.86 9.36 10.94
N GLN A 78 18.95 10.14 11.51
CA GLN A 78 18.16 9.72 12.67
C GLN A 78 17.26 8.50 12.35
N THR A 79 16.73 8.44 11.13
CA THR A 79 15.75 7.43 10.71
C THR A 79 16.38 6.12 10.24
N TRP A 80 17.35 6.21 9.32
CA TRP A 80 17.84 5.06 8.56
C TRP A 80 19.18 4.53 9.03
N GLU A 81 20.03 5.41 9.54
CA GLU A 81 21.43 5.10 9.82
C GLU A 81 21.65 4.42 11.18
N ASN A 82 20.57 4.10 11.90
CA ASN A 82 20.59 3.14 13.01
C ASN A 82 20.14 1.73 12.59
N THR A 83 19.64 1.58 11.36
CA THR A 83 19.10 0.32 10.82
C THR A 83 19.96 -0.17 9.64
N TYR A 84 19.91 0.50 8.49
CA TYR A 84 20.43 -0.03 7.24
C TYR A 84 21.88 0.39 6.91
N ARG A 85 22.47 1.31 7.66
CA ARG A 85 23.89 1.71 7.54
C ARG A 85 24.36 1.89 6.10
N VAL A 86 23.60 2.65 5.31
CA VAL A 86 23.88 2.82 3.88
C VAL A 86 25.07 3.76 3.70
N LEU A 87 25.11 4.82 4.50
CA LEU A 87 26.15 5.84 4.47
C LEU A 87 27.03 5.74 5.72
N HIS A 88 28.31 5.99 5.52
CA HIS A 88 29.24 6.21 6.63
C HIS A 88 29.18 7.70 7.01
N GLU A 89 28.73 7.98 8.23
CA GLU A 89 28.35 9.31 8.71
C GLU A 89 29.54 10.29 8.71
N PRO A 90 30.71 9.97 9.31
CA PRO A 90 31.86 10.88 9.29
C PRO A 90 32.34 11.22 7.87
N SER A 91 32.40 10.24 6.96
CA SER A 91 32.84 10.52 5.58
C SER A 91 31.79 11.28 4.79
N PHE A 92 30.50 11.00 5.03
CA PHE A 92 29.42 11.74 4.39
C PHE A 92 29.47 13.22 4.76
N TRP A 93 29.63 13.58 6.03
CA TRP A 93 29.66 15.00 6.43
C TRP A 93 30.86 15.76 5.87
N LYS A 94 32.00 15.08 5.70
CA LYS A 94 33.18 15.64 5.02
C LYS A 94 32.89 15.90 3.54
N GLU A 95 32.29 14.93 2.85
CA GLU A 95 31.89 15.07 1.44
C GLU A 95 30.81 16.14 1.27
N TYR A 96 29.84 16.19 2.19
CA TYR A 96 28.76 17.19 2.23
C TYR A 96 29.30 18.62 2.32
N THR A 97 30.23 18.85 3.24
CA THR A 97 30.88 20.16 3.41
C THR A 97 31.61 20.57 2.13
N THR A 98 32.41 19.65 1.59
CA THR A 98 33.18 19.86 0.35
C THR A 98 32.26 20.17 -0.84
N PHE A 99 31.14 19.44 -0.96
CA PHE A 99 30.15 19.62 -2.04
C PHE A 99 29.57 21.03 -2.05
N TRP A 100 29.19 21.57 -0.88
CA TRP A 100 28.64 22.91 -0.79
C TRP A 100 29.68 24.02 -0.93
N GLU A 101 30.91 23.81 -0.47
CA GLU A 101 32.02 24.74 -0.70
C GLU A 101 32.33 24.90 -2.19
N GLN A 102 32.41 23.79 -2.93
CA GLN A 102 32.62 23.82 -4.39
C GLN A 102 31.51 24.56 -5.14
N ARG A 103 30.26 24.37 -4.71
CA ARG A 103 29.09 25.04 -5.29
C ARG A 103 29.09 26.55 -5.00
N ALA A 104 29.58 26.98 -3.83
CA ALA A 104 29.65 28.39 -3.45
C ALA A 104 30.70 29.18 -4.25
N VAL A 105 31.80 28.54 -4.65
CA VAL A 105 32.90 29.17 -5.43
C VAL A 105 32.56 29.32 -6.92
N GLY A 106 31.34 28.95 -7.34
CA GLY A 106 30.89 29.05 -8.74
C GLY A 106 31.42 27.95 -9.66
N GLY A 107 32.06 26.91 -9.10
CA GLY A 107 32.34 25.68 -9.84
C GLY A 107 31.04 24.93 -10.12
N SER A 108 30.88 24.35 -11.31
CA SER A 108 29.88 23.31 -11.49
C SER A 108 30.30 22.13 -10.61
N PRO A 109 29.49 21.71 -9.61
CA PRO A 109 29.85 20.55 -8.80
C PRO A 109 29.97 19.35 -9.73
N ASN A 110 31.17 18.81 -9.94
CA ASN A 110 31.40 17.65 -10.81
C ASN A 110 31.08 16.34 -10.05
N GLN A 111 29.97 16.31 -9.32
CA GLN A 111 29.57 15.23 -8.41
C GLN A 111 28.08 14.89 -8.50
N PRO A 112 27.55 14.52 -9.69
CA PRO A 112 26.12 14.22 -9.86
C PRO A 112 25.68 13.00 -9.03
N GLY A 113 26.58 12.05 -8.75
CA GLY A 113 26.30 10.91 -7.87
C GLY A 113 26.00 11.32 -6.43
N PHE A 114 26.73 12.30 -5.88
CA PHE A 114 26.46 12.80 -4.53
C PHE A 114 25.16 13.62 -4.47
N ALA A 115 24.90 14.42 -5.51
CA ALA A 115 23.61 15.11 -5.64
C ALA A 115 22.43 14.12 -5.70
N ALA A 116 22.57 13.01 -6.43
CA ALA A 116 21.56 11.94 -6.45
C ALA A 116 21.37 11.28 -5.07
N ILE A 117 22.45 11.08 -4.30
CA ILE A 117 22.36 10.61 -2.90
C ILE A 117 21.51 11.56 -2.07
N LEU A 118 21.78 12.87 -2.11
CA LEU A 118 21.02 13.88 -1.36
C LEU A 118 19.53 13.89 -1.75
N LEU A 119 19.24 13.83 -3.05
CA LEU A 119 17.87 13.75 -3.54
C LEU A 119 17.14 12.50 -3.04
N LEU A 120 17.77 11.34 -3.08
CA LEU A 120 17.17 10.10 -2.60
C LEU A 120 17.01 10.08 -1.07
N MET A 121 17.93 10.67 -0.31
CA MET A 121 17.77 10.88 1.13
C MET A 121 16.53 11.73 1.42
N ILE A 122 16.36 12.86 0.70
CA ILE A 122 15.16 13.72 0.80
C ILE A 122 13.90 12.91 0.48
N ALA A 123 13.87 12.20 -0.66
CA ALA A 123 12.72 11.41 -1.06
C ALA A 123 12.36 10.33 -0.02
N SER A 124 13.36 9.72 0.63
CA SER A 124 13.16 8.67 1.63
C SER A 124 12.58 9.15 2.96
N ILE A 125 12.62 10.46 3.24
CA ILE A 125 12.08 11.03 4.49
C ILE A 125 10.94 12.01 4.26
N LYS A 126 10.70 12.43 3.02
CA LYS A 126 9.70 13.44 2.65
C LYS A 126 8.30 13.12 3.20
N SER A 127 7.88 11.85 3.10
CA SER A 127 6.57 11.37 3.59
C SER A 127 6.58 10.94 5.07
N LEU A 128 7.68 11.12 5.80
CA LEU A 128 7.82 10.70 7.20
C LEU A 128 7.63 11.83 8.22
N ALA A 129 7.66 13.10 7.80
CA ALA A 129 7.52 14.24 8.71
C ALA A 129 6.08 14.37 9.25
N PRO A 130 5.82 14.20 10.56
CA PRO A 130 4.46 14.26 11.11
C PRO A 130 3.90 15.68 10.95
N LYS A 131 3.00 15.86 10.00
CA LYS A 131 2.35 17.13 9.67
C LYS A 131 1.00 16.86 9.00
N ASP A 132 0.16 17.87 8.94
CA ASP A 132 -1.13 17.77 8.25
C ASP A 132 -0.95 17.42 6.77
N ASP A 133 -1.67 16.39 6.35
CA ASP A 133 -1.62 15.90 4.98
C ASP A 133 -2.41 16.83 4.06
N VAL A 134 -1.77 17.18 2.94
CA VAL A 134 -2.40 17.93 1.84
C VAL A 134 -2.43 17.03 0.62
N PHE A 135 -3.61 16.87 0.03
CA PHE A 135 -3.80 16.02 -1.14
C PHE A 135 -3.69 16.79 -2.45
N GLU A 136 -3.02 16.21 -3.43
CA GLU A 136 -2.96 16.69 -4.80
C GLU A 136 -3.54 15.61 -5.72
N GLY A 137 -4.84 15.73 -6.02
CA GLY A 137 -5.57 14.64 -6.66
C GLY A 137 -5.70 13.46 -5.71
N ASP A 138 -5.37 12.24 -6.16
CA ASP A 138 -5.55 11.02 -5.36
C ASP A 138 -4.39 10.68 -4.40
N THR A 139 -3.30 11.47 -4.41
CA THR A 139 -2.06 11.26 -3.63
C THR A 139 -1.77 12.44 -2.71
N THR A 140 -0.99 12.22 -1.65
CA THR A 140 -0.48 13.34 -0.83
C THR A 140 0.65 14.10 -1.53
N SER A 141 0.75 15.40 -1.26
CA SER A 141 1.73 16.31 -1.86
C SER A 141 3.17 15.87 -1.59
N ASP A 142 3.47 15.44 -0.36
CA ASP A 142 4.79 14.94 0.02
C ASP A 142 5.17 13.68 -0.75
N ARG A 143 4.25 12.72 -0.89
CA ARG A 143 4.46 11.51 -1.69
C ARG A 143 4.67 11.86 -3.16
N LEU A 144 3.91 12.81 -3.69
CA LEU A 144 4.06 13.27 -5.08
C LEU A 144 5.44 13.87 -5.31
N MET A 145 5.90 14.76 -4.43
CA MET A 145 7.26 15.31 -4.48
C MET A 145 8.33 14.23 -4.41
N ALA A 146 8.18 13.26 -3.50
CA ALA A 146 9.10 12.15 -3.38
C ALA A 146 9.12 11.27 -4.63
N SER A 147 7.95 10.98 -5.21
CA SER A 147 7.82 10.19 -6.45
C SER A 147 8.52 10.87 -7.62
N ASN A 148 8.34 12.18 -7.79
CA ASN A 148 9.00 12.93 -8.85
C ASN A 148 10.54 12.90 -8.71
N ILE A 149 11.06 13.01 -7.48
CA ILE A 149 12.50 12.89 -7.22
C ILE A 149 13.00 11.48 -7.54
N ILE A 150 12.24 10.46 -7.15
CA ILE A 150 12.56 9.05 -7.41
C ILE A 150 12.62 8.78 -8.91
N ASP A 151 11.61 9.22 -9.67
CA ASP A 151 11.51 9.00 -11.12
C ASP A 151 12.68 9.67 -11.85
N LEU A 152 13.03 10.91 -11.46
CA LEU A 152 14.20 11.61 -11.96
C LEU A 152 15.51 10.86 -11.65
N CYS A 153 15.70 10.43 -10.40
CA CYS A 153 16.88 9.68 -10.00
C CYS A 153 16.96 8.34 -10.73
N ASP A 154 15.84 7.64 -10.95
CA ASP A 154 15.78 6.39 -11.69
C ASP A 154 16.16 6.57 -13.17
N ALA A 155 15.67 7.62 -13.82
CA ALA A 155 16.05 7.98 -15.18
C ALA A 155 17.55 8.25 -15.27
N TRP A 156 18.09 9.02 -14.32
CA TRP A 156 19.53 9.31 -14.24
C TRP A 156 20.37 8.04 -13.98
N ILE A 157 19.97 7.21 -13.02
CA ILE A 157 20.59 5.92 -12.69
C ILE A 157 20.58 4.98 -13.91
N GLY A 158 19.51 5.00 -14.70
CA GLY A 158 19.36 4.18 -15.92
C GLY A 158 20.42 4.48 -16.98
N ARG A 159 20.99 5.69 -16.96
CA ARG A 159 22.02 6.16 -17.90
C ARG A 159 23.44 5.90 -17.42
N GLN A 160 23.62 5.58 -16.13
CA GLN A 160 24.95 5.38 -15.57
C GLN A 160 25.60 4.07 -16.06
N PRO A 161 26.92 4.06 -16.31
CA PRO A 161 27.61 2.88 -16.82
C PRO A 161 27.61 1.75 -15.79
N ARG A 162 27.12 0.57 -16.18
CA ARG A 162 27.12 -0.64 -15.32
C ARG A 162 28.48 -1.35 -15.21
N LYS A 163 29.52 -0.85 -15.89
CA LYS A 163 30.84 -1.51 -16.01
C LYS A 163 31.73 -1.32 -14.78
N ARG A 164 31.45 -0.32 -13.93
CA ARG A 164 32.24 -0.02 -12.71
C ARG A 164 31.29 0.12 -11.52
N LEU A 165 31.16 -0.96 -10.75
CA LEU A 165 30.32 -1.00 -9.55
C LEU A 165 31.10 -0.43 -8.36
N THR A 166 30.96 0.88 -8.12
CA THR A 166 31.59 1.58 -6.98
C THR A 166 30.74 1.45 -5.72
N LEU A 167 31.29 1.78 -4.55
CA LEU A 167 30.52 1.87 -3.30
C LEU A 167 29.32 2.83 -3.47
N GLN A 168 29.57 4.00 -4.06
CA GLN A 168 28.55 5.01 -4.32
C GLN A 168 27.40 4.50 -5.19
N PHE A 169 27.69 3.65 -6.20
CA PHE A 169 26.66 3.03 -7.03
C PHE A 169 25.67 2.20 -6.18
N PHE A 170 26.18 1.41 -5.24
CA PHE A 170 25.33 0.60 -4.38
C PHE A 170 24.54 1.44 -3.37
N GLN A 171 25.15 2.48 -2.81
CA GLN A 171 24.47 3.42 -1.92
C GLN A 171 23.28 4.07 -2.63
N ILE A 172 23.47 4.57 -3.85
CA ILE A 172 22.40 5.16 -4.67
C ILE A 172 21.28 4.15 -4.93
N ARG A 173 21.62 2.90 -5.27
CA ARG A 173 20.62 1.84 -5.52
C ARG A 173 19.80 1.51 -4.28
N ILE A 174 20.45 1.34 -3.13
CA ILE A 174 19.77 1.04 -1.86
C ILE A 174 18.90 2.22 -1.44
N LEU A 175 19.40 3.46 -1.53
CA LEU A 175 18.61 4.67 -1.26
C LEU A 175 17.38 4.79 -2.17
N SER A 176 17.51 4.47 -3.46
CA SER A 176 16.36 4.41 -4.39
C SER A 176 15.33 3.37 -3.94
N VAL A 177 15.76 2.19 -3.50
CA VAL A 177 14.85 1.16 -2.95
C VAL A 177 14.16 1.66 -1.68
N LEU A 178 14.89 2.25 -0.72
CA LEU A 178 14.31 2.79 0.51
C LEU A 178 13.28 3.89 0.22
N ALA A 179 13.63 4.83 -0.66
CA ALA A 179 12.75 5.91 -1.08
C ALA A 179 11.47 5.36 -1.73
N LYS A 180 11.58 4.36 -2.61
CA LYS A 180 10.40 3.72 -3.23
C LYS A 180 9.52 3.01 -2.20
N ARG A 181 10.12 2.21 -1.32
CA ARG A 181 9.39 1.44 -0.32
C ARG A 181 8.61 2.34 0.64
N VAL A 182 9.25 3.38 1.19
CA VAL A 182 8.56 4.33 2.07
C VAL A 182 7.47 5.12 1.35
N ASN A 183 7.62 5.35 0.04
CA ASN A 183 6.61 6.09 -0.72
C ASN A 183 5.56 5.21 -1.42
N CYS A 184 5.56 3.89 -1.20
CA CYS A 184 4.70 2.95 -1.91
C CYS A 184 4.76 3.17 -3.45
N VAL A 185 5.97 3.33 -3.98
CA VAL A 185 6.26 3.45 -5.41
C VAL A 185 6.80 2.10 -5.89
N LYS A 186 6.41 1.65 -7.09
CA LYS A 186 6.76 0.32 -7.62
C LYS A 186 8.28 0.09 -7.61
N LEU A 187 8.71 -1.07 -7.08
CA LEU A 187 10.10 -1.51 -7.12
C LEU A 187 10.36 -2.25 -8.44
N LYS A 188 11.42 -1.86 -9.17
CA LYS A 188 12.02 -2.71 -10.21
C LYS A 188 13.11 -3.54 -9.55
N GLN A 189 13.08 -4.87 -9.73
CA GLN A 189 14.04 -5.79 -9.12
C GLN A 189 15.49 -5.36 -9.46
N ALA A 190 16.31 -5.22 -8.42
CA ALA A 190 17.73 -4.89 -8.55
C ALA A 190 18.56 -6.16 -8.32
N ALA A 191 19.26 -6.63 -9.36
CA ALA A 191 20.17 -7.77 -9.27
C ALA A 191 21.61 -7.32 -9.01
N GLY A 192 22.34 -8.12 -8.22
CA GLY A 192 23.81 -8.26 -8.34
C GLY A 192 24.65 -7.68 -7.19
N MET A 193 24.86 -8.44 -6.11
CA MET A 193 25.90 -8.17 -5.09
C MET A 193 26.45 -9.42 -4.36
N HIS A 194 26.46 -10.59 -5.01
CA HIS A 194 26.55 -11.87 -4.30
C HIS A 194 27.94 -12.39 -3.90
N ARG A 195 29.03 -11.63 -4.08
CA ARG A 195 30.39 -12.16 -3.86
C ARG A 195 31.16 -11.36 -2.81
N ASP A 196 31.80 -12.08 -1.89
CA ASP A 196 32.69 -11.49 -0.88
C ASP A 196 33.83 -10.69 -1.55
N PRO A 197 33.98 -9.39 -1.25
CA PRO A 197 35.07 -8.58 -1.80
C PRO A 197 36.47 -9.06 -1.37
N SER A 198 36.60 -9.92 -0.35
CA SER A 198 37.88 -10.53 0.01
C SER A 198 38.35 -11.60 -1.00
N LEU A 199 37.44 -12.12 -1.83
CA LEU A 199 37.69 -13.20 -2.78
C LEU A 199 37.70 -12.75 -4.26
N VAL A 200 37.25 -11.52 -4.55
CA VAL A 200 37.01 -11.05 -5.94
C VAL A 200 38.14 -10.14 -6.47
N THR A 201 39.09 -9.71 -5.65
CA THR A 201 40.20 -8.86 -6.12
C THR A 201 41.50 -9.27 -5.44
N ALA A 202 42.47 -9.73 -6.23
CA ALA A 202 43.83 -10.02 -5.79
C ALA A 202 44.65 -8.75 -5.41
N GLY A 203 43.98 -7.71 -4.91
CA GLY A 203 44.56 -6.42 -4.49
C GLY A 203 44.04 -6.00 -3.11
N LYS A 204 44.83 -5.18 -2.40
CA LYS A 204 44.51 -4.72 -1.04
C LYS A 204 43.32 -3.74 -1.06
N VAL A 205 42.08 -4.25 -1.00
CA VAL A 205 40.90 -3.42 -0.73
C VAL A 205 41.01 -2.88 0.70
N PRO A 206 40.91 -1.55 0.92
CA PRO A 206 41.00 -0.96 2.27
C PRO A 206 39.97 -1.57 3.24
N GLN A 207 40.32 -1.67 4.53
CA GLN A 207 39.42 -2.23 5.54
C GLN A 207 38.08 -1.49 5.62
N PHE A 208 38.14 -0.16 5.51
CA PHE A 208 36.96 0.70 5.43
C PHE A 208 35.97 0.23 4.35
N GLU A 209 36.46 0.04 3.12
CA GLU A 209 35.61 -0.39 2.00
C GLU A 209 35.06 -1.81 2.21
N ARG A 210 35.86 -2.71 2.80
CA ARG A 210 35.41 -4.07 3.11
C ARG A 210 34.23 -4.03 4.09
N GLU A 211 34.35 -3.25 5.16
CA GLU A 211 33.32 -3.15 6.18
C GLU A 211 32.05 -2.48 5.66
N MET A 212 32.18 -1.41 4.86
CA MET A 212 31.03 -0.79 4.20
C MET A 212 30.32 -1.77 3.25
N LYS A 213 31.05 -2.57 2.46
CA LYS A 213 30.45 -3.57 1.58
C LYS A 213 29.69 -4.66 2.36
N LYS A 214 30.18 -5.12 3.52
CA LYS A 214 29.44 -6.06 4.39
C LYS A 214 28.13 -5.46 4.91
N ARG A 215 28.18 -4.19 5.38
CA ARG A 215 26.99 -3.48 5.85
C ARG A 215 25.93 -3.37 4.74
N LEU A 216 26.34 -2.92 3.55
CA LEU A 216 25.45 -2.85 2.40
C LEU A 216 24.92 -4.23 1.97
N TRP A 217 25.74 -5.28 2.07
CA TRP A 217 25.32 -6.63 1.72
C TRP A 217 24.18 -7.13 2.62
N ILE A 218 24.33 -7.03 3.95
CA ILE A 218 23.24 -7.42 4.87
C ILE A 218 21.99 -6.57 4.62
N THR A 219 22.13 -5.27 4.39
CA THR A 219 21.00 -4.41 4.04
C THR A 219 20.28 -4.86 2.77
N ILE A 220 21.02 -5.26 1.74
CA ILE A 220 20.42 -5.80 0.51
C ILE A 220 19.71 -7.12 0.78
N MET A 221 20.31 -8.00 1.59
CA MET A 221 19.66 -9.25 1.96
C MET A 221 18.33 -9.00 2.68
N GLU A 222 18.29 -8.04 3.62
CA GLU A 222 17.05 -7.68 4.32
C GLU A 222 15.98 -7.12 3.38
N LEU A 223 16.36 -6.20 2.50
CA LEU A 223 15.42 -5.57 1.56
C LEU A 223 14.89 -6.56 0.52
N GLU A 224 15.74 -7.46 0.03
CA GLU A 224 15.35 -8.50 -0.92
C GLU A 224 14.45 -9.54 -0.26
N LEU A 225 14.84 -10.06 0.90
CA LEU A 225 14.07 -11.05 1.65
C LEU A 225 12.67 -10.51 2.00
N GLN A 226 12.59 -9.26 2.46
CA GLN A 226 11.31 -8.61 2.72
C GLN A 226 10.47 -8.46 1.46
N SER A 227 11.07 -8.09 0.33
CA SER A 227 10.36 -7.93 -0.95
C SER A 227 9.83 -9.27 -1.47
N SER A 228 10.64 -10.33 -1.44
CA SER A 228 10.23 -11.68 -1.82
C SER A 228 9.09 -12.21 -0.97
N LEU A 229 9.14 -11.97 0.34
CA LEU A 229 8.08 -12.35 1.26
C LEU A 229 6.75 -11.65 0.92
N GLU A 230 6.79 -10.34 0.68
CA GLU A 230 5.62 -9.53 0.33
C GLU A 230 4.99 -9.98 -1.00
N SER A 231 5.83 -10.23 -2.03
CA SER A 231 5.37 -10.75 -3.31
C SER A 231 4.94 -12.23 -3.29
N GLY A 232 5.23 -12.97 -2.20
CA GLY A 232 4.96 -14.41 -2.15
C GLY A 232 5.84 -15.24 -3.05
N LEU A 233 7.03 -14.74 -3.37
CA LEU A 233 7.98 -15.39 -4.25
C LEU A 233 9.14 -15.95 -3.43
N GLN A 234 9.79 -16.97 -3.97
CA GLN A 234 11.06 -17.42 -3.42
C GLN A 234 12.11 -16.29 -3.54
N SER A 235 12.99 -16.18 -2.56
CA SER A 235 14.10 -15.22 -2.60
C SER A 235 15.17 -15.70 -3.55
N SER A 236 15.68 -14.75 -4.33
CA SER A 236 16.85 -14.95 -5.17
C SER A 236 18.09 -15.35 -4.38
N LEU A 237 18.16 -15.03 -3.08
CA LEU A 237 19.24 -15.41 -2.18
C LEU A 237 19.30 -16.93 -1.92
N THR A 238 18.20 -17.66 -2.09
CA THR A 238 18.17 -19.12 -1.85
C THR A 238 19.03 -19.90 -2.85
N ALA A 239 19.12 -19.43 -4.10
CA ALA A 239 19.94 -20.04 -5.14
C ALA A 239 21.33 -19.40 -5.25
N LEU A 240 21.64 -18.47 -4.35
CA LEU A 240 22.81 -17.61 -4.43
C LEU A 240 23.86 -18.05 -3.41
N TYR A 241 25.02 -18.49 -3.90
CA TYR A 241 26.17 -18.68 -3.01
C TYR A 241 26.68 -17.31 -2.54
N TRP A 242 26.85 -17.17 -1.22
CA TRP A 242 27.47 -16.03 -0.57
C TRP A 242 28.23 -16.49 0.67
N ASP A 243 29.37 -15.85 0.96
CA ASP A 243 30.28 -16.16 2.07
C ASP A 243 30.71 -14.90 2.84
N SER A 244 30.07 -13.76 2.54
CA SER A 244 30.28 -12.50 3.23
C SER A 244 29.91 -12.64 4.72
N PRO A 245 30.84 -12.39 5.66
CA PRO A 245 30.56 -12.49 7.09
C PRO A 245 29.67 -11.34 7.56
N ALA A 246 29.09 -11.49 8.77
CA ALA A 246 28.39 -10.40 9.42
C ALA A 246 29.30 -9.16 9.59
N PRO A 247 28.75 -7.93 9.50
CA PRO A 247 29.49 -6.72 9.81
C PRO A 247 29.93 -6.71 11.28
N ALA A 248 30.94 -5.92 11.59
CA ALA A 248 31.40 -5.71 12.95
C ALA A 248 30.47 -4.71 13.67
N ASN A 249 30.15 -4.99 14.94
CA ASN A 249 29.39 -4.09 15.80
C ASN A 249 30.30 -2.99 16.34
N VAL A 250 30.73 -2.09 15.46
CA VAL A 250 31.62 -0.96 15.78
C VAL A 250 30.89 0.37 15.55
N PRO A 251 31.08 1.36 16.44
CA PRO A 251 30.67 2.73 16.19
C PRO A 251 31.29 3.28 14.90
N ASP A 252 30.60 4.24 14.31
CA ASP A 252 31.00 4.77 13.00
C ASP A 252 32.20 5.72 13.08
N ASP A 253 32.30 6.49 14.15
CA ASP A 253 33.45 7.35 14.46
C ASP A 253 34.76 6.54 14.60
N ALA A 254 34.67 5.26 14.97
CA ALA A 254 35.81 4.35 15.02
C ALA A 254 36.22 3.79 13.64
N LEU A 255 35.40 3.94 12.60
CA LEU A 255 35.63 3.40 11.25
C LEU A 255 36.18 4.50 10.31
N THR A 256 37.46 4.85 10.40
CA THR A 256 38.04 5.87 9.51
C THR A 256 38.39 5.32 8.12
N THR A 257 38.43 6.18 7.09
CA THR A 257 38.80 5.78 5.71
C THR A 257 40.24 5.27 5.58
N GLU A 258 41.09 5.62 6.54
CA GLU A 258 42.53 5.28 6.58
C GLU A 258 42.83 4.07 7.49
N VAL A 259 41.80 3.45 8.06
CA VAL A 259 41.98 2.37 9.04
C VAL A 259 42.68 1.16 8.41
N GLN A 260 43.76 0.70 9.03
CA GLN A 260 44.53 -0.47 8.57
C GLN A 260 44.02 -1.78 9.18
N GLU A 261 43.52 -1.73 10.42
CA GLU A 261 42.94 -2.86 11.15
C GLU A 261 41.62 -2.46 11.81
N LEU A 262 40.60 -3.31 11.69
CA LEU A 262 39.28 -3.04 12.26
C LEU A 262 39.33 -3.08 13.80
N PRO A 263 38.66 -2.12 14.48
CA PRO A 263 38.47 -2.20 15.94
C PRO A 263 37.76 -3.49 16.36
N ALA A 264 37.99 -3.91 17.60
CA ALA A 264 37.28 -5.04 18.18
C ALA A 264 35.76 -4.76 18.19
N SER A 265 34.98 -5.73 17.70
CA SER A 265 33.51 -5.65 17.72
C SER A 265 33.02 -5.55 19.17
N ARG A 266 32.11 -4.61 19.43
CA ARG A 266 31.45 -4.50 20.74
C ARG A 266 30.47 -5.66 20.95
N PRO A 267 30.26 -6.11 22.20
CA PRO A 267 29.17 -7.04 22.53
C PRO A 267 27.81 -6.47 22.09
N LEU A 268 26.87 -7.34 21.72
CA LEU A 268 25.58 -6.92 21.15
C LEU A 268 24.62 -6.32 22.18
N GLU A 269 24.94 -6.47 23.47
CA GLU A 269 24.29 -5.80 24.59
C GLU A 269 24.53 -4.29 24.53
N TYR A 270 25.66 -3.85 23.95
CA TYR A 270 25.97 -2.44 23.74
C TYR A 270 25.57 -2.01 22.33
N PHE A 271 24.53 -1.19 22.26
CA PHE A 271 24.06 -0.65 20.99
C PHE A 271 25.11 0.22 20.31
N THR A 272 25.24 0.01 19.00
CA THR A 272 25.88 0.90 18.04
C THR A 272 24.96 1.03 16.84
N SER A 273 25.22 1.99 15.97
CA SER A 273 24.46 2.15 14.73
C SER A 273 24.52 0.90 13.82
N ALA A 274 25.55 0.05 13.94
CA ALA A 274 25.67 -1.21 13.21
C ALA A 274 24.97 -2.41 13.88
N SER A 275 24.44 -2.26 15.10
CA SER A 275 23.91 -3.39 15.87
C SER A 275 22.72 -4.09 15.19
N TYR A 276 21.83 -3.36 14.52
CA TYR A 276 20.73 -3.94 13.76
C TYR A 276 21.23 -5.00 12.78
N LEU A 277 22.19 -4.65 11.93
CA LEU A 277 22.70 -5.54 10.89
C LEU A 277 23.38 -6.77 11.48
N CYS A 278 24.12 -6.60 12.58
CA CYS A 278 24.79 -7.69 13.28
C CYS A 278 23.78 -8.70 13.87
N VAL A 279 22.71 -8.20 14.50
CA VAL A 279 21.67 -9.04 15.09
C VAL A 279 20.82 -9.68 13.98
N SER A 280 20.44 -8.91 12.96
CA SER A 280 19.57 -9.39 11.89
C SER A 280 20.21 -10.52 11.08
N ALA A 281 21.52 -10.42 10.82
CA ALA A 281 22.30 -11.45 10.12
C ALA A 281 22.18 -12.84 10.76
N LYS A 282 22.00 -12.94 12.08
CA LYS A 282 21.82 -14.23 12.78
C LYS A 282 20.55 -14.96 12.37
N SER A 283 19.50 -14.22 12.01
CA SER A 283 18.19 -14.78 11.67
C SER A 283 18.01 -15.03 10.17
N ILE A 284 18.85 -14.46 9.31
CA ILE A 284 18.73 -14.57 7.84
C ILE A 284 18.73 -16.04 7.37
N PRO A 285 19.64 -16.93 7.83
CA PRO A 285 19.66 -18.32 7.36
C PRO A 285 18.34 -19.06 7.60
N LEU A 286 17.78 -18.94 8.82
CA LEU A 286 16.49 -19.57 9.15
C LEU A 286 15.37 -18.98 8.31
N ARG A 287 15.30 -17.65 8.17
CA ARG A 287 14.27 -16.99 7.37
C ARG A 287 14.34 -17.38 5.89
N LEU A 288 15.54 -17.52 5.32
CA LEU A 288 15.73 -17.98 3.95
C LEU A 288 15.29 -19.43 3.76
N HIS A 289 15.70 -20.32 4.68
CA HIS A 289 15.29 -21.72 4.68
C HIS A 289 13.76 -21.86 4.75
N LEU A 290 13.13 -21.16 5.70
CA LEU A 290 11.68 -21.14 5.83
C LEU A 290 11.00 -20.60 4.58
N MET A 291 11.54 -19.56 3.95
CA MET A 291 10.93 -19.00 2.75
C MET A 291 11.07 -19.91 1.53
N GLN A 292 12.14 -20.70 1.44
CA GLN A 292 12.25 -21.76 0.44
C GLN A 292 11.21 -22.85 0.71
N LEU A 293 11.12 -23.32 1.95
CA LEU A 293 10.23 -24.40 2.37
C LEU A 293 8.74 -24.04 2.21
N LEU A 294 8.36 -22.81 2.56
CA LEU A 294 6.97 -22.34 2.53
C LEU A 294 6.46 -21.99 1.13
N ASN A 295 7.37 -21.71 0.18
CA ASN A 295 7.03 -21.43 -1.21
C ASN A 295 7.21 -22.65 -2.13
N ASP A 296 7.64 -23.80 -1.62
CA ASP A 296 7.67 -25.05 -2.39
C ASP A 296 6.29 -25.71 -2.38
N PRO A 297 5.57 -25.77 -3.53
CA PRO A 297 4.25 -26.39 -3.61
C PRO A 297 4.26 -27.90 -3.35
N SER A 298 5.43 -28.55 -3.46
CA SER A 298 5.61 -29.98 -3.20
C SER A 298 5.87 -30.25 -1.72
N ALA A 299 6.36 -29.25 -0.98
CA ALA A 299 6.63 -29.38 0.44
C ALA A 299 5.32 -29.46 1.23
N ARG A 300 5.21 -30.48 2.08
CA ARG A 300 4.12 -30.62 3.06
C ARG A 300 4.71 -30.59 4.44
N LEU A 301 4.64 -29.43 5.08
CA LEU A 301 5.03 -29.26 6.47
C LEU A 301 4.11 -30.07 7.39
N GLN A 302 4.70 -30.96 8.17
CA GLN A 302 4.00 -31.62 9.26
C GLN A 302 3.83 -30.64 10.44
N TYR A 303 2.79 -30.85 11.24
CA TYR A 303 2.53 -29.97 12.38
C TYR A 303 3.66 -29.97 13.41
N SER A 304 4.36 -31.09 13.60
CA SER A 304 5.54 -31.15 14.47
C SER A 304 6.70 -30.29 13.98
N GLU A 305 6.91 -30.20 12.67
CA GLU A 305 7.93 -29.35 12.06
C GLU A 305 7.56 -27.87 12.23
N VAL A 306 6.27 -27.52 12.11
CA VAL A 306 5.79 -26.16 12.41
C VAL A 306 6.12 -25.76 13.84
N LEU A 307 5.85 -26.63 14.81
CA LEU A 307 6.18 -26.37 16.22
C LEU A 307 7.69 -26.27 16.48
N GLN A 308 8.50 -27.04 15.74
CA GLN A 308 9.95 -26.95 15.84
C GLN A 308 10.46 -25.58 15.34
N TYR A 309 10.06 -25.17 14.13
CA TYR A 309 10.47 -23.88 13.58
C TYR A 309 9.91 -22.71 14.39
N ASP A 310 8.70 -22.85 14.94
CA ASP A 310 8.14 -21.88 15.90
C ASP A 310 9.05 -21.71 17.12
N ALA A 311 9.53 -22.81 17.71
CA ALA A 311 10.47 -22.76 18.84
C ALA A 311 11.80 -22.10 18.46
N GLU A 312 12.35 -22.38 17.27
CA GLU A 312 13.57 -21.76 16.76
C GLU A 312 13.40 -20.24 16.57
N ILE A 313 12.27 -19.77 16.03
CA ILE A 313 11.98 -18.35 15.90
C ILE A 313 11.80 -17.68 17.26
N HIS A 314 11.13 -18.35 18.21
CA HIS A 314 10.97 -17.84 19.56
C HIS A 314 12.29 -17.78 20.34
N GLU A 315 13.24 -18.68 20.08
CA GLU A 315 14.61 -18.58 20.58
C GLU A 315 15.30 -17.32 20.04
N LEU A 316 15.21 -17.06 18.73
CA LEU A 316 15.75 -15.84 18.14
C LEU A 316 15.12 -14.58 18.76
N LEU A 317 13.80 -14.56 18.94
CA LEU A 317 13.08 -13.45 19.60
C LEU A 317 13.54 -13.23 21.04
N ARG A 318 13.76 -14.31 21.81
CA ARG A 318 14.27 -14.25 23.20
C ARG A 318 15.73 -13.82 23.27
N SER A 319 16.53 -14.16 22.26
CA SER A 319 17.95 -13.78 22.16
C SER A 319 18.18 -12.34 21.71
N LEU A 320 17.12 -11.61 21.32
CA LEU A 320 17.25 -10.20 20.95
C LEU A 320 17.74 -9.38 22.15
N PRO A 321 18.73 -8.51 21.96
CA PRO A 321 19.23 -7.66 23.04
C PRO A 321 18.15 -6.67 23.50
N GLN A 322 18.32 -6.12 24.70
CA GLN A 322 17.49 -5.02 25.21
C GLN A 322 18.29 -3.73 25.14
N TRP A 323 17.85 -2.81 24.28
CA TRP A 323 18.48 -1.51 24.11
C TRP A 323 17.53 -0.42 24.59
N ASP A 324 17.85 0.19 25.73
CA ASP A 324 17.04 1.26 26.35
C ASP A 324 17.54 2.65 25.94
N ILE A 325 17.46 2.93 24.63
CA ILE A 325 17.83 4.23 24.06
C ILE A 325 16.91 4.58 22.87
N PRO A 326 16.59 5.86 22.63
CA PRO A 326 15.69 6.27 21.56
C PRO A 326 16.13 5.84 20.15
N SER A 327 17.44 5.85 19.88
CA SER A 327 18.00 5.47 18.57
C SER A 327 17.80 3.99 18.22
N ALA A 328 17.49 3.15 19.21
CA ALA A 328 17.25 1.72 19.03
C ALA A 328 15.79 1.37 18.73
N THR A 329 14.85 2.33 18.85
CA THR A 329 13.40 2.07 18.72
C THR A 329 13.04 1.45 17.37
N ILE A 330 13.47 2.04 16.26
CA ILE A 330 13.20 1.53 14.90
C ILE A 330 13.89 0.17 14.65
N PRO A 331 15.22 0.03 14.90
CA PRO A 331 15.91 -1.26 14.79
C PRO A 331 15.24 -2.39 15.55
N MET A 332 14.88 -2.14 16.81
CA MET A 332 14.30 -3.15 17.69
C MET A 332 12.91 -3.58 17.23
N ALA A 333 12.08 -2.61 16.85
CA ALA A 333 10.77 -2.90 16.27
C ALA A 333 10.90 -3.75 15.00
N LEU A 334 11.83 -3.39 14.10
CA LEU A 334 12.03 -4.12 12.84
C LEU A 334 12.51 -5.56 13.07
N LEU A 335 13.47 -5.79 13.98
CA LEU A 335 13.95 -7.13 14.35
C LEU A 335 12.81 -8.03 14.87
N ARG A 336 11.86 -7.46 15.62
CA ARG A 336 10.70 -8.21 16.14
C ARG A 336 9.66 -8.46 15.06
N LEU A 337 9.33 -7.44 14.26
CA LEU A 337 8.34 -7.54 13.19
C LEU A 337 8.72 -8.63 12.18
N GLN A 338 9.97 -8.66 11.73
CA GLN A 338 10.42 -9.64 10.75
C GLN A 338 10.31 -11.08 11.26
N LEU A 339 10.59 -11.34 12.54
CA LEU A 339 10.48 -12.69 13.12
C LEU A 339 9.03 -13.09 13.37
N ARG A 340 8.20 -12.18 13.91
CA ARG A 340 6.76 -12.41 14.13
C ARG A 340 6.02 -12.70 12.83
N GLN A 341 6.45 -12.12 11.73
CA GLN A 341 5.90 -12.40 10.40
C GLN A 341 6.10 -13.87 10.00
N PHE A 342 7.25 -14.49 10.30
CA PHE A 342 7.47 -15.91 10.03
C PHE A 342 6.66 -16.82 10.95
N VAL A 343 6.48 -16.48 12.23
CA VAL A 343 5.56 -17.21 13.14
C VAL A 343 4.16 -17.23 12.54
N PHE A 344 3.65 -16.07 12.11
CA PHE A 344 2.33 -15.99 11.49
C PHE A 344 2.22 -16.87 10.23
N ILE A 345 3.19 -16.78 9.31
CA ILE A 345 3.17 -17.50 8.04
C ILE A 345 3.24 -19.01 8.25
N LEU A 346 3.99 -19.49 9.25
CA LEU A 346 4.11 -20.90 9.60
C LEU A 346 2.78 -21.48 10.10
N HIS A 347 2.09 -20.74 10.98
CA HIS A 347 0.88 -21.24 11.65
C HIS A 347 -0.40 -21.07 10.84
N GLN A 348 -0.46 -20.16 9.85
CA GLN A 348 -1.70 -19.77 9.18
C GLN A 348 -2.48 -20.92 8.50
N SER A 349 -1.80 -21.96 8.02
CA SER A 349 -2.43 -23.11 7.35
C SER A 349 -3.16 -24.00 8.36
N PHE A 350 -2.52 -24.27 9.49
CA PHE A 350 -3.08 -25.06 10.59
C PHE A 350 -4.09 -24.26 11.42
N ALA A 351 -3.88 -22.96 11.58
CA ALA A 351 -4.79 -22.09 12.31
C ALA A 351 -6.22 -22.10 11.73
N LYS A 352 -6.36 -22.19 10.40
CA LYS A 352 -7.66 -22.31 9.70
C LYS A 352 -8.40 -23.61 10.05
N LEU A 353 -7.70 -24.64 10.51
CA LEU A 353 -8.23 -25.95 10.80
C LEU A 353 -8.57 -26.13 12.30
N ALA A 354 -8.40 -25.11 13.14
CA ALA A 354 -8.58 -25.23 14.59
C ALA A 354 -10.04 -25.56 15.00
N SER A 355 -11.04 -25.15 14.22
CA SER A 355 -12.44 -25.54 14.39
C SER A 355 -12.71 -27.01 14.09
N GLN A 356 -11.88 -27.62 13.23
CA GLN A 356 -12.01 -29.02 12.81
C GLN A 356 -11.19 -29.94 13.71
N ASN A 357 -10.08 -29.44 14.26
CA ASN A 357 -9.19 -30.21 15.12
C ASN A 357 -8.57 -29.30 16.19
N GLU A 358 -8.95 -29.54 17.44
CA GLU A 358 -8.51 -28.75 18.60
C GLU A 358 -6.98 -28.75 18.80
N ARG A 359 -6.25 -29.75 18.26
CA ARG A 359 -4.78 -29.75 18.27
C ARG A 359 -4.17 -28.49 17.65
N TYR A 360 -4.88 -27.87 16.70
CA TYR A 360 -4.41 -26.67 16.01
C TYR A 360 -4.84 -25.37 16.69
N ALA A 361 -5.47 -25.43 17.87
CA ALA A 361 -5.82 -24.24 18.65
C ALA A 361 -4.59 -23.38 18.97
N TYR A 362 -3.44 -24.00 19.24
CA TYR A 362 -2.18 -23.27 19.42
C TYR A 362 -1.79 -22.45 18.19
N SER A 363 -1.91 -22.99 16.97
CA SER A 363 -1.67 -22.22 15.75
C SER A 363 -2.59 -21.02 15.62
N PHE A 364 -3.87 -21.15 16.02
CA PHE A 364 -4.78 -20.02 16.01
C PHE A 364 -4.35 -18.96 17.03
N THR A 365 -3.99 -19.35 18.26
CA THR A 365 -3.41 -18.45 19.26
C THR A 365 -2.15 -17.76 18.73
N ALA A 366 -1.20 -18.49 18.16
CA ALA A 366 0.05 -17.94 17.63
C ALA A 366 -0.19 -16.90 16.51
N CYS A 367 -1.17 -17.14 15.63
CA CYS A 367 -1.57 -16.16 14.61
C CYS A 367 -2.22 -14.91 15.21
N VAL A 368 -3.09 -15.06 16.22
CA VAL A 368 -3.72 -13.91 16.92
C VAL A 368 -2.66 -13.08 17.65
N GLU A 369 -1.78 -13.73 18.41
CA GLU A 369 -0.69 -13.07 19.14
C GLU A 369 0.30 -12.39 18.21
N SER A 370 0.68 -13.03 17.10
CA SER A 370 1.59 -12.43 16.12
C SER A 370 0.99 -11.19 15.47
N THR A 371 -0.27 -11.26 15.02
CA THR A 371 -0.96 -10.09 14.47
C THR A 371 -1.13 -8.99 15.51
N SER A 372 -1.46 -9.34 16.76
CA SER A 372 -1.59 -8.38 17.86
C SER A 372 -0.26 -7.68 18.14
N ALA A 373 0.84 -8.42 18.25
CA ALA A 373 2.17 -7.86 18.46
C ALA A 373 2.60 -6.94 17.31
N ILE A 374 2.33 -7.34 16.06
CA ILE A 374 2.61 -6.55 14.86
C ILE A 374 1.78 -5.26 14.85
N ALA A 375 0.47 -5.36 15.06
CA ALA A 375 -0.45 -4.21 15.06
C ALA A 375 -0.11 -3.22 16.18
N ASN A 376 0.15 -3.71 17.40
CA ASN A 376 0.54 -2.87 18.52
C ASN A 376 1.88 -2.16 18.28
N THR A 377 2.88 -2.85 17.72
CA THR A 377 4.19 -2.25 17.41
C THR A 377 4.03 -1.09 16.41
N HIS A 378 3.28 -1.29 15.32
CA HIS A 378 3.02 -0.20 14.36
C HIS A 378 2.19 0.93 14.98
N ASN A 379 1.16 0.63 15.76
CA ASN A 379 0.33 1.64 16.40
C ASN A 379 1.12 2.48 17.42
N GLU A 380 2.01 1.85 18.20
CA GLU A 380 2.90 2.53 19.15
C GLU A 380 3.85 3.48 18.41
N LEU A 381 4.54 3.01 17.38
CA LEU A 381 5.44 3.84 16.58
C LEU A 381 4.69 5.04 15.95
N VAL A 382 3.51 4.79 15.36
CA VAL A 382 2.68 5.84 14.77
C VAL A 382 2.24 6.84 15.84
N SER A 383 1.89 6.40 17.05
CA SER A 383 1.50 7.29 18.16
C SER A 383 2.65 8.20 18.63
N GLN A 384 3.90 7.76 18.44
CA GLN A 384 5.11 8.54 18.71
C GLN A 384 5.54 9.42 17.52
N GLY A 385 4.78 9.44 16.43
CA GLY A 385 5.14 10.16 15.20
C GLY A 385 6.22 9.48 14.34
N ILE A 386 6.57 8.21 14.64
CA ILE A 386 7.55 7.43 13.90
C ILE A 386 6.83 6.63 12.80
N LEU A 387 6.83 7.18 11.57
CA LEU A 387 6.05 6.63 10.46
C LEU A 387 6.80 5.64 9.55
N VAL A 388 8.12 5.52 9.72
CA VAL A 388 9.00 4.82 8.75
C VAL A 388 8.59 3.37 8.49
N LEU A 389 8.37 2.57 9.54
CA LEU A 389 8.03 1.15 9.38
C LEU A 389 6.60 0.96 8.88
N ASN A 390 5.66 1.80 9.33
CA ASN A 390 4.28 1.78 8.86
C ASN A 390 4.20 2.06 7.35
N ASN A 391 4.98 3.02 6.86
CA ASN A 391 5.04 3.36 5.44
C ASN A 391 5.77 2.27 4.63
N MET A 392 6.95 1.83 5.09
CA MET A 392 7.84 0.92 4.36
C MET A 392 7.33 -0.54 4.29
N ARG A 393 6.57 -1.00 5.29
CA ARG A 393 6.16 -2.40 5.43
C ARG A 393 4.67 -2.59 5.19
N ASN A 394 4.29 -3.74 4.64
CA ASN A 394 2.91 -4.14 4.42
C ASN A 394 2.42 -5.18 5.45
N ASP A 395 3.00 -5.19 6.65
CA ASP A 395 2.66 -6.19 7.67
C ASP A 395 1.19 -6.14 8.07
N ILE A 396 0.66 -4.94 8.37
CA ILE A 396 -0.69 -4.74 8.90
C ILE A 396 -1.76 -5.28 7.96
N ILE A 397 -1.71 -4.89 6.69
CA ILE A 397 -2.67 -5.35 5.68
C ILE A 397 -2.60 -6.87 5.52
N ARG A 398 -1.38 -7.41 5.48
CA ARG A 398 -1.13 -8.83 5.25
C ARG A 398 -1.62 -9.69 6.41
N THR A 399 -1.21 -9.38 7.64
CA THR A 399 -1.65 -10.12 8.83
C THR A 399 -3.13 -9.88 9.10
N GLY A 400 -3.64 -8.68 8.83
CA GLY A 400 -5.07 -8.36 8.93
C GLY A 400 -5.92 -9.24 8.02
N LEU A 401 -5.65 -9.25 6.71
CA LEU A 401 -6.38 -10.08 5.75
C LEU A 401 -6.28 -11.58 6.06
N MET A 402 -5.09 -12.05 6.40
CA MET A 402 -4.87 -13.46 6.70
C MET A 402 -5.54 -13.88 8.01
N LEU A 403 -5.49 -13.03 9.03
CA LEU A 403 -6.18 -13.29 10.29
C LEU A 403 -7.69 -13.26 10.09
N SER A 404 -8.24 -12.31 9.34
CA SER A 404 -9.66 -12.29 8.98
C SER A 404 -10.10 -13.61 8.35
N ARG A 405 -9.29 -14.14 7.43
CA ARG A 405 -9.53 -15.45 6.83
C ARG A 405 -9.46 -16.58 7.84
N ILE A 406 -8.46 -16.61 8.72
CA ILE A 406 -8.35 -17.61 9.79
C ILE A 406 -9.60 -17.58 10.68
N VAL A 407 -10.04 -16.39 11.11
CA VAL A 407 -11.24 -16.23 11.94
C VAL A 407 -12.48 -16.75 11.20
N TYR A 408 -12.63 -16.41 9.92
CA TYR A 408 -13.76 -16.87 9.10
C TYR A 408 -13.87 -18.41 9.07
N PHE A 409 -12.77 -19.14 8.84
CA PHE A 409 -12.78 -20.61 8.84
C PHE A 409 -12.97 -21.23 10.23
N ASN A 410 -12.77 -20.44 11.28
CA ASN A 410 -13.05 -20.84 12.67
C ASN A 410 -14.43 -20.40 13.15
N CYS A 411 -15.20 -19.67 12.36
CA CYS A 411 -16.60 -19.35 12.64
C CYS A 411 -17.55 -20.48 12.25
N ALA A 412 -18.74 -20.49 12.86
CA ALA A 412 -19.87 -21.26 12.34
C ALA A 412 -20.46 -20.53 11.13
N LEU A 413 -20.61 -21.23 9.99
CA LEU A 413 -21.13 -20.66 8.76
C LEU A 413 -22.61 -21.00 8.58
N HIS A 414 -23.44 -19.98 8.36
CA HIS A 414 -24.87 -20.15 8.14
C HIS A 414 -25.25 -19.87 6.68
N GLY A 415 -25.54 -20.95 5.95
CA GLY A 415 -26.13 -20.96 4.60
C GLY A 415 -25.39 -20.12 3.55
N PRO A 416 -25.88 -20.10 2.31
CA PRO A 416 -25.75 -18.95 1.44
C PRO A 416 -26.84 -17.94 1.78
N VAL A 417 -26.46 -16.69 2.00
CA VAL A 417 -27.33 -15.57 2.35
C VAL A 417 -27.13 -14.47 1.30
N LYS A 418 -28.20 -14.08 0.61
CA LYS A 418 -28.20 -12.88 -0.25
C LYS A 418 -28.63 -11.67 0.57
N ALA A 419 -28.05 -10.51 0.30
CA ALA A 419 -28.39 -9.29 1.02
C ALA A 419 -29.79 -8.77 0.63
N SER A 420 -30.53 -8.26 1.62
CA SER A 420 -31.87 -7.69 1.42
C SER A 420 -31.79 -6.44 0.56
N ARG A 421 -32.48 -6.45 -0.59
CA ARG A 421 -32.57 -5.32 -1.52
C ARG A 421 -33.80 -4.49 -1.16
N SER A 422 -33.61 -3.25 -0.70
CA SER A 422 -34.72 -2.30 -0.62
C SER A 422 -35.08 -1.82 -2.04
N ALA A 423 -36.28 -2.13 -2.52
CA ALA A 423 -36.81 -1.51 -3.73
C ALA A 423 -36.93 0.01 -3.50
N PRO A 424 -36.46 0.88 -4.42
CA PRO A 424 -36.77 2.29 -4.32
C PRO A 424 -38.29 2.46 -4.48
N ALA A 425 -38.94 3.07 -3.49
CA ALA A 425 -40.31 3.52 -3.64
C ALA A 425 -40.33 4.65 -4.70
N LEU A 426 -40.53 4.29 -5.97
CA LEU A 426 -40.96 5.24 -6.98
C LEU A 426 -42.37 5.71 -6.60
N LYS A 427 -42.46 6.89 -5.99
CA LYS A 427 -43.65 7.71 -6.19
C LYS A 427 -43.56 8.26 -7.60
N THR A 428 -44.32 7.65 -8.50
CA THR A 428 -44.66 8.17 -9.83
C THR A 428 -45.15 9.61 -9.69
N SER A 429 -44.35 10.59 -10.10
CA SER A 429 -44.88 11.86 -10.57
C SER A 429 -44.71 11.92 -12.07
N TYR A 430 -45.86 11.85 -12.75
CA TYR A 430 -46.03 12.09 -14.17
C TYR A 430 -45.32 13.37 -14.61
N PHE A 431 -44.33 13.24 -15.50
CA PHE A 431 -44.21 14.08 -16.69
C PHE A 431 -43.64 13.19 -17.79
N ALA A 432 -44.53 12.76 -18.67
CA ALA A 432 -44.18 12.08 -19.90
C ALA A 432 -43.59 13.12 -20.86
N ASP A 433 -42.41 12.84 -21.41
CA ASP A 433 -42.07 13.33 -22.73
C ASP A 433 -41.60 12.15 -23.56
N GLY A 434 -42.32 11.91 -24.65
CA GLY A 434 -42.22 10.72 -25.46
C GLY A 434 -41.17 10.89 -26.54
N GLN A 435 -40.12 10.07 -26.49
CA GLN A 435 -39.53 9.40 -27.64
C GLN A 435 -38.31 8.60 -27.17
N THR A 436 -38.49 7.29 -27.01
CA THR A 436 -37.46 6.27 -27.32
C THR A 436 -38.18 4.93 -27.37
N HIS A 437 -38.09 4.27 -28.53
CA HIS A 437 -38.73 2.99 -28.79
C HIS A 437 -38.15 1.90 -27.88
N PHE A 438 -39.04 1.23 -27.14
CA PHE A 438 -38.77 -0.11 -26.60
C PHE A 438 -38.80 -1.09 -27.77
N ALA A 439 -37.66 -1.69 -28.10
CA ALA A 439 -37.61 -2.92 -28.89
C ALA A 439 -36.40 -3.75 -28.46
N ASP A 440 -36.70 -4.95 -27.95
CA ASP A 440 -35.93 -6.20 -27.97
C ASP A 440 -34.51 -6.20 -27.38
N MET A 441 -34.42 -6.58 -26.10
CA MET A 441 -33.19 -7.13 -25.51
C MET A 441 -33.13 -8.64 -25.77
N PRO A 442 -32.06 -9.19 -26.37
CA PRO A 442 -31.84 -10.62 -26.45
C PRO A 442 -31.63 -11.19 -25.05
N SER A 443 -32.28 -12.33 -24.80
CA SER A 443 -32.15 -13.09 -23.56
C SER A 443 -30.88 -13.92 -23.61
N GLY A 444 -29.91 -13.57 -22.76
CA GLY A 444 -28.85 -14.46 -22.30
C GLY A 444 -27.52 -14.35 -23.04
N GLU A 445 -26.46 -14.08 -22.28
CA GLU A 445 -25.12 -14.64 -22.53
C GLU A 445 -24.26 -14.56 -21.24
N HIS A 446 -23.79 -15.74 -20.80
CA HIS A 446 -22.70 -16.06 -19.86
C HIS A 446 -22.56 -15.35 -18.49
N LEU A 447 -23.41 -15.73 -17.50
CA LEU A 447 -23.08 -15.52 -16.08
C LEU A 447 -22.00 -16.50 -15.60
N ALA A 448 -20.87 -15.98 -15.14
CA ALA A 448 -19.94 -16.71 -14.25
C ALA A 448 -20.69 -17.24 -13.00
N PRO A 449 -20.32 -18.41 -12.43
CA PRO A 449 -21.12 -19.07 -11.40
C PRO A 449 -21.45 -18.14 -10.23
N ASP A 450 -22.70 -18.20 -9.76
CA ASP A 450 -23.24 -17.41 -8.64
C ASP A 450 -22.36 -17.66 -7.39
N LEU A 451 -21.55 -16.67 -7.00
CA LEU A 451 -20.70 -16.74 -5.81
C LEU A 451 -21.58 -16.34 -4.61
N GLU A 452 -22.04 -17.33 -3.85
CA GLU A 452 -22.92 -17.10 -2.70
C GLU A 452 -22.14 -16.72 -1.44
N VAL A 453 -22.69 -15.81 -0.62
CA VAL A 453 -22.08 -15.33 0.62
C VAL A 453 -22.58 -16.13 1.81
N SER A 454 -21.69 -16.69 2.62
CA SER A 454 -22.08 -17.34 3.88
C SER A 454 -21.91 -16.41 5.08
N LEU A 455 -22.92 -16.40 5.96
CA LEU A 455 -22.90 -15.59 7.16
C LEU A 455 -22.02 -16.25 8.24
N ALA A 456 -20.92 -15.59 8.61
CA ALA A 456 -20.07 -16.01 9.70
C ALA A 456 -20.68 -15.62 11.06
N ILE A 457 -20.77 -16.60 11.96
CA ILE A 457 -21.28 -16.50 13.32
C ILE A 457 -20.20 -17.00 14.30
N VAL A 458 -20.07 -16.35 15.46
CA VAL A 458 -19.12 -16.76 16.50
C VAL A 458 -19.46 -18.19 16.96
N PRO A 459 -18.47 -19.09 17.12
CA PRO A 459 -18.71 -20.44 17.64
C PRO A 459 -19.43 -20.42 18.99
N GLN A 460 -20.45 -21.25 19.16
CA GLN A 460 -21.23 -21.31 20.40
C GLN A 460 -20.74 -22.38 21.37
N HIS A 461 -20.21 -23.49 20.86
CA HIS A 461 -19.90 -24.68 21.67
C HIS A 461 -18.49 -24.69 22.25
N SER A 462 -17.47 -24.24 21.48
CA SER A 462 -16.09 -24.19 21.97
C SER A 462 -15.79 -22.82 22.58
N PHE A 463 -15.59 -22.79 23.90
CA PHE A 463 -15.22 -21.57 24.62
C PHE A 463 -13.90 -20.98 24.12
N LEU A 464 -12.91 -21.83 23.84
CA LEU A 464 -11.61 -21.40 23.34
C LEU A 464 -11.73 -20.79 21.93
N ALA A 465 -12.40 -21.47 21.00
CA ALA A 465 -12.59 -20.94 19.64
C ALA A 465 -13.38 -19.63 19.66
N ARG A 466 -14.44 -19.55 20.48
CA ARG A 466 -15.21 -18.31 20.70
C ARG A 466 -14.32 -17.16 21.17
N THR A 467 -13.50 -17.41 22.18
CA THR A 467 -12.61 -16.42 22.78
C THR A 467 -11.58 -15.94 21.77
N LEU A 468 -10.92 -16.86 21.06
CA LEU A 468 -9.94 -16.53 20.02
C LEU A 468 -10.55 -15.73 18.87
N CYS A 469 -11.76 -16.07 18.41
CA CYS A 469 -12.45 -15.28 17.38
C CYS A 469 -12.76 -13.85 17.86
N ILE A 470 -13.26 -13.68 19.09
CA ILE A 470 -13.56 -12.35 19.64
C ILE A 470 -12.27 -11.52 19.78
N SER A 471 -11.23 -12.08 20.40
CA SER A 471 -9.94 -11.39 20.54
C SER A 471 -9.32 -11.04 19.20
N ALA A 472 -9.43 -11.93 18.20
CA ALA A 472 -8.95 -11.66 16.85
C ALA A 472 -9.70 -10.50 16.19
N ILE A 473 -11.03 -10.40 16.36
CA ILE A 473 -11.82 -9.29 15.82
C ILE A 473 -11.37 -7.94 16.42
N ASP A 474 -11.08 -7.89 17.72
CA ASP A 474 -10.60 -6.65 18.35
C ASP A 474 -9.21 -6.25 17.81
N VAL A 475 -8.31 -7.23 17.63
CA VAL A 475 -6.99 -7.02 16.99
C VAL A 475 -7.15 -6.55 15.53
N LEU A 476 -8.09 -7.12 14.79
CA LEU A 476 -8.39 -6.74 13.41
C LEU A 476 -8.89 -5.31 13.29
N ASN A 477 -9.71 -4.84 14.23
CA ASN A 477 -10.14 -3.44 14.26
C ASN A 477 -8.96 -2.48 14.45
N LEU A 478 -8.01 -2.81 15.32
CA LEU A 478 -6.76 -2.04 15.47
C LEU A 478 -5.94 -2.05 14.17
N ALA A 479 -5.84 -3.20 13.50
CA ALA A 479 -5.16 -3.31 12.21
C ALA A 479 -5.82 -2.44 11.14
N GLY A 480 -7.16 -2.44 11.05
CA GLY A 480 -7.92 -1.58 10.15
C GLY A 480 -7.64 -0.09 10.37
N GLN A 481 -7.70 0.37 11.62
CA GLN A 481 -7.42 1.77 11.97
C GLN A 481 -5.96 2.16 11.68
N THR A 482 -5.02 1.28 11.96
CA THR A 482 -3.59 1.52 11.70
C THR A 482 -3.34 1.64 10.20
N TYR A 483 -3.97 0.77 9.39
CA TYR A 483 -3.85 0.83 7.94
C TYR A 483 -4.57 2.05 7.33
N GLU A 484 -5.72 2.47 7.88
CA GLU A 484 -6.40 3.71 7.49
C GLU A 484 -5.46 4.92 7.60
N ARG A 485 -4.72 5.03 8.71
CA ARG A 485 -3.71 6.10 8.89
C ARG A 485 -2.64 6.05 7.81
N LYS A 486 -2.17 4.85 7.43
CA LYS A 486 -1.22 4.67 6.30
C LYS A 486 -1.83 5.17 4.99
N VAL A 487 -3.07 4.79 4.69
CA VAL A 487 -3.75 5.20 3.45
C VAL A 487 -3.92 6.71 3.38
N MET A 488 -4.36 7.36 4.46
CA MET A 488 -4.50 8.82 4.52
C MET A 488 -3.15 9.52 4.40
N ARG A 489 -2.11 8.98 5.04
CA ARG A 489 -0.77 9.55 4.99
C ARG A 489 -0.12 9.45 3.60
N MET A 490 -0.32 8.32 2.94
CA MET A 490 0.31 8.04 1.66
C MET A 490 -0.54 8.48 0.46
N GLY A 491 -1.86 8.64 0.62
CA GLY A 491 -2.78 8.84 -0.50
C GLY A 491 -2.67 7.71 -1.54
N THR A 492 -2.55 6.48 -1.05
CA THR A 492 -2.55 5.27 -1.87
C THR A 492 -2.92 4.07 -1.00
N GLY A 493 -3.16 2.90 -1.59
CA GLY A 493 -3.58 1.72 -0.82
C GLY A 493 -5.09 1.64 -0.56
N TYR A 494 -5.91 2.44 -1.24
CA TYR A 494 -7.36 2.49 -1.04
C TYR A 494 -8.04 1.14 -1.30
N MET A 495 -7.59 0.40 -2.31
CA MET A 495 -8.18 -0.91 -2.66
C MET A 495 -7.83 -1.96 -1.62
N GLU A 496 -6.60 -1.94 -1.11
CA GLU A 496 -6.14 -2.79 -0.02
C GLU A 496 -6.91 -2.47 1.27
N TYR A 497 -7.19 -1.20 1.54
CA TYR A 497 -8.03 -0.79 2.67
C TYR A 497 -9.48 -1.23 2.50
N TRP A 498 -10.04 -1.12 1.29
CA TRP A 498 -11.36 -1.67 0.95
C TRP A 498 -11.41 -3.18 1.24
N LEU A 499 -10.41 -3.93 0.76
CA LEU A 499 -10.33 -5.38 0.96
C LEU A 499 -10.18 -5.76 2.42
N LEU A 500 -9.31 -5.06 3.16
CA LEU A 500 -9.13 -5.27 4.60
C LEU A 500 -10.43 -5.02 5.35
N THR A 501 -11.06 -3.88 5.08
CA THR A 501 -12.31 -3.48 5.72
C THR A 501 -13.44 -4.45 5.41
N ALA A 502 -13.55 -4.92 4.17
CA ALA A 502 -14.51 -5.95 3.79
C ALA A 502 -14.23 -7.28 4.50
N ALA A 503 -12.95 -7.69 4.58
CA ALA A 503 -12.54 -8.91 5.28
C ALA A 503 -12.79 -8.85 6.79
N ILE A 504 -12.72 -7.67 7.41
CA ILE A 504 -13.06 -7.48 8.82
C ILE A 504 -14.58 -7.50 9.00
N ASN A 505 -15.33 -6.75 8.18
CA ASN A 505 -16.76 -6.60 8.34
C ASN A 505 -17.58 -7.82 7.92
N MET A 506 -17.03 -8.73 7.10
CA MET A 506 -17.69 -10.01 6.84
C MET A 506 -17.75 -10.91 8.09
N LEU A 507 -16.88 -10.66 9.08
CA LEU A 507 -16.84 -11.39 10.35
C LEU A 507 -17.96 -10.94 11.31
N PRO A 508 -18.27 -11.73 12.35
CA PRO A 508 -19.22 -11.30 13.37
C PRO A 508 -18.83 -9.96 14.00
N PRO A 509 -19.80 -9.10 14.35
CA PRO A 509 -19.51 -7.85 15.06
C PRO A 509 -18.91 -8.15 16.45
N SER A 510 -18.01 -7.26 16.92
CA SER A 510 -17.48 -7.35 18.28
C SER A 510 -18.62 -7.18 19.30
N PRO A 511 -18.69 -8.01 20.35
CA PRO A 511 -19.77 -7.97 21.34
C PRO A 511 -19.82 -6.67 22.17
N SER A 512 -18.80 -5.82 22.09
CA SER A 512 -18.73 -4.50 22.73
C SER A 512 -19.49 -3.40 21.97
N SER A 513 -19.90 -3.64 20.72
CA SER A 513 -20.75 -2.72 19.98
C SER A 513 -22.15 -2.70 20.59
N SER A 514 -22.57 -1.53 21.08
CA SER A 514 -23.80 -1.26 21.82
C SER A 514 -25.08 -1.36 20.98
N SER A 515 -25.22 -2.43 20.19
CA SER A 515 -26.50 -2.82 19.61
C SER A 515 -27.09 -3.91 20.50
N SER A 516 -28.19 -3.55 21.15
CA SER A 516 -29.14 -4.48 21.75
C SER A 516 -29.34 -5.70 20.84
N ALA A 517 -29.37 -6.89 21.44
CA ALA A 517 -29.64 -8.16 20.78
C ALA A 517 -31.05 -8.14 20.15
N GLN A 518 -31.20 -7.45 19.03
CA GLN A 518 -32.30 -7.66 18.11
C GLN A 518 -31.97 -8.93 17.34
N THR A 519 -32.94 -9.84 17.27
CA THR A 519 -32.89 -11.03 16.43
C THR A 519 -32.95 -10.56 14.97
N ILE A 520 -31.83 -10.09 14.44
CA ILE A 520 -31.71 -9.62 13.06
C ILE A 520 -31.74 -10.87 12.17
N SER A 521 -32.58 -10.85 11.13
CA SER A 521 -32.59 -11.90 10.11
C SER A 521 -31.20 -12.05 9.48
N PRO A 522 -30.70 -13.26 9.14
CA PRO A 522 -29.40 -13.43 8.47
C PRO A 522 -29.20 -12.50 7.26
N THR A 523 -30.27 -12.28 6.50
CA THR A 523 -30.32 -11.38 5.33
C THR A 523 -30.15 -9.91 5.70
N ASP A 524 -30.68 -9.49 6.84
CA ASP A 524 -30.56 -8.11 7.32
C ASP A 524 -29.17 -7.85 7.95
N ASP A 525 -28.60 -8.86 8.62
CA ASP A 525 -27.24 -8.80 9.19
C ASP A 525 -26.21 -8.64 8.06
N ILE A 526 -26.27 -9.49 7.02
CA ILE A 526 -25.33 -9.37 5.90
C ILE A 526 -25.46 -8.01 5.19
N SER A 527 -26.69 -7.49 5.02
CA SER A 527 -26.91 -6.14 4.50
C SER A 527 -26.29 -5.06 5.39
N ALA A 528 -26.38 -5.19 6.72
CA ALA A 528 -25.78 -4.25 7.66
C ALA A 528 -24.24 -4.26 7.60
N ARG A 529 -23.63 -5.45 7.51
CA ARG A 529 -22.16 -5.62 7.35
C ARG A 529 -21.66 -5.00 6.06
N CYS A 530 -22.36 -5.23 4.95
CA CYS A 530 -22.05 -4.62 3.66
C CYS A 530 -22.14 -3.09 3.69
N ARG A 531 -23.22 -2.53 4.27
CA ARG A 531 -23.37 -1.07 4.44
C ARG A 531 -22.23 -0.47 5.26
N ARG A 532 -21.90 -1.08 6.40
CA ARG A 532 -20.78 -0.63 7.25
C ARG A 532 -19.45 -0.59 6.49
N THR A 533 -19.21 -1.59 5.63
CA THR A 533 -18.01 -1.66 4.79
C THR A 533 -17.95 -0.48 3.82
N LEU A 534 -19.06 -0.18 3.14
CA LEU A 534 -19.17 0.97 2.23
C LEU A 534 -19.00 2.30 2.97
N ASP A 535 -19.65 2.47 4.13
CA ASP A 535 -19.60 3.70 4.91
C ASP A 535 -18.17 4.03 5.37
N GLN A 536 -17.41 3.03 5.82
CA GLN A 536 -16.01 3.20 6.22
C GLN A 536 -15.12 3.61 5.04
N PHE A 537 -15.33 3.03 3.87
CA PHE A 537 -14.59 3.42 2.66
C PHE A 537 -14.96 4.82 2.19
N MET A 538 -16.25 5.15 2.15
CA MET A 538 -16.75 6.48 1.79
C MET A 538 -16.24 7.56 2.74
N THR A 539 -16.15 7.27 4.04
CA THR A 539 -15.60 8.19 5.04
C THR A 539 -14.15 8.56 4.73
N VAL A 540 -13.32 7.58 4.37
CA VAL A 540 -11.92 7.82 3.96
C VAL A 540 -11.85 8.65 2.69
N ALA A 541 -12.66 8.32 1.69
CA ALA A 541 -12.71 9.06 0.43
C ALA A 541 -13.16 10.53 0.63
N LEU A 542 -14.15 10.77 1.49
CA LEU A 542 -14.62 12.12 1.82
C LEU A 542 -13.56 12.94 2.58
N ARG A 543 -12.88 12.35 3.57
CA ARG A 543 -11.76 13.01 4.26
C ARG A 543 -10.65 13.41 3.30
N MET A 544 -10.32 12.54 2.33
CA MET A 544 -9.34 12.86 1.29
C MET A 544 -9.79 14.04 0.41
N LEU A 545 -11.08 14.15 0.11
CA LEU A 545 -11.64 15.27 -0.64
C LEU A 545 -11.60 16.57 0.18
N GLU A 546 -11.88 16.51 1.49
CA GLU A 546 -11.76 17.64 2.42
C GLU A 546 -10.33 18.18 2.50
N LEU A 547 -9.33 17.30 2.40
CA LEU A 547 -7.90 17.64 2.46
C LEU A 547 -7.29 18.00 1.09
N GLN A 548 -8.09 18.18 0.04
CA GLN A 548 -7.58 18.62 -1.25
C GLN A 548 -6.86 19.97 -1.13
N LYS A 549 -5.70 20.07 -1.78
CA LYS A 549 -4.99 21.32 -1.97
C LYS A 549 -5.92 22.27 -2.68
N ASP A 550 -6.30 23.34 -2.00
CA ASP A 550 -7.26 24.30 -2.50
C ASP A 550 -6.53 25.53 -3.07
N PRO A 551 -6.26 25.60 -4.38
CA PRO A 551 -5.62 26.77 -4.95
C PRO A 551 -6.54 28.01 -4.98
N GLU A 552 -7.87 27.87 -4.85
CA GLU A 552 -8.82 29.00 -5.08
C GLU A 552 -10.20 28.90 -4.36
N ALA A 553 -10.37 28.16 -3.27
CA ALA A 553 -11.69 27.92 -2.62
C ALA A 553 -12.75 27.20 -3.49
N ARG A 554 -12.35 26.60 -4.62
CA ARG A 554 -13.28 26.03 -5.64
C ARG A 554 -13.98 24.76 -5.16
N PHE A 555 -13.33 23.98 -4.30
CA PHE A 555 -13.92 22.77 -3.73
C PHE A 555 -15.05 23.14 -2.76
N ALA A 556 -14.78 24.08 -1.85
CA ALA A 556 -15.78 24.59 -0.91
C ALA A 556 -16.97 25.26 -1.64
N SER A 557 -16.74 25.97 -2.75
CA SER A 557 -17.82 26.57 -3.55
C SER A 557 -18.67 25.53 -4.29
N SER A 558 -18.06 24.49 -4.87
CA SER A 558 -18.79 23.39 -5.49
C SER A 558 -19.63 22.60 -4.47
N LEU A 559 -19.07 22.29 -3.29
CA LEU A 559 -19.76 21.57 -2.22
C LEU A 559 -20.93 22.40 -1.65
N ARG A 560 -20.75 23.71 -1.46
CA ARG A 560 -21.85 24.61 -1.08
C ARG A 560 -22.94 24.65 -2.13
N THR A 561 -22.59 24.69 -3.41
CA THR A 561 -23.56 24.71 -4.52
C THR A 561 -24.36 23.40 -4.55
N THR A 562 -23.70 22.25 -4.41
CA THR A 562 -24.36 20.94 -4.36
C THR A 562 -25.22 20.77 -3.10
N LEU A 563 -24.74 21.17 -1.92
CA LEU A 563 -25.52 21.12 -0.68
C LEU A 563 -26.69 22.11 -0.67
N SER A 564 -26.54 23.28 -1.28
CA SER A 564 -27.62 24.27 -1.43
C SER A 564 -28.71 23.83 -2.42
N SER A 565 -28.40 22.90 -3.33
CA SER A 565 -29.40 22.28 -4.21
C SER A 565 -30.24 21.19 -3.52
N VAL A 566 -29.87 20.79 -2.29
CA VAL A 566 -30.61 19.85 -1.43
C VAL A 566 -31.22 20.62 -0.26
N SER A 567 -32.18 21.50 -0.54
CA SER A 567 -32.99 22.14 0.51
C SER A 567 -34.38 21.48 0.58
N PRO A 568 -34.84 21.00 1.74
CA PRO A 568 -36.18 20.48 1.91
C PRO A 568 -37.14 21.62 2.27
N SER A 569 -37.81 22.19 1.28
CA SER A 569 -38.93 23.09 1.54
C SER A 569 -39.99 22.94 0.46
N ASP A 570 -41.02 22.14 0.78
CA ASP A 570 -42.42 22.50 0.53
C ASP A 570 -43.36 21.51 1.25
N VAL A 571 -43.48 21.69 2.57
CA VAL A 571 -44.67 21.24 3.30
C VAL A 571 -45.68 22.39 3.27
N ARG A 572 -46.76 22.15 2.51
CA ARG A 572 -47.99 22.94 2.46
C ARG A 572 -48.49 23.37 3.85
N THR A 573 -48.95 24.62 3.94
CA THR A 573 -50.10 24.96 4.78
C THR A 573 -51.02 25.94 4.02
N PRO A 574 -52.36 25.74 4.03
CA PRO A 574 -53.30 26.53 3.24
C PRO A 574 -53.98 27.65 4.07
N LYS A 575 -54.24 28.82 3.45
CA LYS A 575 -55.59 29.44 3.28
C LYS A 575 -55.56 30.94 2.93
N SER A 576 -56.54 31.27 2.09
CA SER A 576 -57.34 32.50 1.95
C SER A 576 -56.73 33.79 1.40
N GLY A 577 -57.17 34.13 0.19
CA GLY A 577 -58.08 35.27 -0.02
C GLY A 577 -57.48 36.53 -0.62
N GLY A 578 -58.00 36.96 -1.78
CA GLY A 578 -57.90 38.35 -2.23
C GLY A 578 -57.54 38.52 -3.71
N ALA A 579 -58.49 39.02 -4.48
CA ALA A 579 -58.44 39.26 -5.93
C ALA A 579 -57.60 40.48 -6.34
N SER A 580 -57.22 40.55 -7.63
CA SER A 580 -57.32 41.72 -8.54
C SER A 580 -56.21 41.67 -9.64
N ILE A 581 -56.55 41.36 -10.90
CA ILE A 581 -56.70 42.24 -12.09
C ILE A 581 -55.39 42.58 -12.85
N ALA A 582 -55.38 42.11 -14.10
CA ALA A 582 -54.84 42.63 -15.38
C ALA A 582 -53.63 43.60 -15.41
N ALA A 583 -52.66 43.34 -16.30
CA ALA A 583 -52.64 43.89 -17.66
C ALA A 583 -51.33 43.59 -18.43
N SER A 584 -51.53 43.14 -19.67
CA SER A 584 -50.76 43.23 -20.93
C SER A 584 -49.55 44.17 -21.07
N ASN A 585 -48.52 43.67 -21.80
CA ASN A 585 -47.95 44.22 -23.05
C ASN A 585 -46.81 43.30 -23.54
N VAL A 586 -46.90 42.56 -24.66
CA VAL A 586 -46.79 42.90 -26.09
C VAL A 586 -45.36 43.17 -26.60
N GLY A 587 -44.93 42.27 -27.51
CA GLY A 587 -44.10 42.51 -28.71
C GLY A 587 -42.60 42.23 -28.59
N LEU A 588 -41.86 41.77 -29.61
CA LEU A 588 -42.09 41.30 -30.99
C LEU A 588 -40.70 40.74 -31.43
N VAL A 589 -40.59 39.50 -31.93
CA VAL A 589 -40.31 39.12 -33.34
C VAL A 589 -38.84 39.14 -33.83
N GLY A 590 -38.47 38.00 -34.45
CA GLY A 590 -37.64 37.91 -35.67
C GLY A 590 -36.24 37.30 -35.48
N SER A 591 -35.71 36.38 -36.29
CA SER A 591 -36.20 35.74 -37.52
C SER A 591 -35.23 34.64 -37.99
N HIS A 592 -35.81 33.57 -38.52
CA HIS A 592 -35.33 32.50 -39.41
C HIS A 592 -34.06 32.67 -40.26
N ALA A 593 -33.39 31.52 -40.47
CA ALA A 593 -33.18 30.82 -41.77
C ALA A 593 -31.72 30.36 -41.97
N SER A 594 -31.35 29.30 -42.68
CA SER A 594 -31.94 28.02 -43.14
C SER A 594 -30.88 27.40 -44.09
N ASN A 595 -31.00 26.08 -44.29
CA ASN A 595 -30.55 25.29 -45.45
C ASN A 595 -29.08 24.85 -45.56
N ASN A 596 -28.76 23.71 -46.19
CA ASN A 596 -29.34 22.34 -46.33
C ASN A 596 -28.44 21.57 -47.31
N GLY A 597 -28.49 20.23 -47.27
CA GLY A 597 -28.27 19.36 -48.44
C GLY A 597 -26.96 18.55 -48.44
N GLN A 598 -26.98 17.27 -48.06
CA GLN A 598 -27.18 16.05 -48.89
C GLN A 598 -25.87 15.53 -49.53
N HIS A 599 -25.30 14.39 -49.13
CA HIS A 599 -25.65 12.96 -49.39
C HIS A 599 -24.82 12.37 -50.55
N LEU A 600 -24.03 11.30 -50.31
CA LEU A 600 -23.94 10.04 -51.10
C LEU A 600 -22.66 9.23 -50.83
N THR A 601 -22.85 7.92 -51.05
CA THR A 601 -22.15 6.69 -50.66
C THR A 601 -21.10 6.19 -51.68
N VAL A 602 -20.54 4.98 -51.40
CA VAL A 602 -19.74 4.02 -52.24
C VAL A 602 -18.24 4.05 -51.88
N GLY A 603 -17.47 2.98 -51.72
CA GLY A 603 -17.56 1.52 -51.92
C GLY A 603 -16.16 0.94 -51.62
N GLY A 604 -16.05 -0.32 -51.19
CA GLY A 604 -14.86 -0.87 -50.51
C GLY A 604 -13.71 -1.38 -51.38
N MET A 605 -12.69 -1.95 -50.71
CA MET A 605 -11.78 -2.99 -51.25
C MET A 605 -10.92 -3.56 -50.10
N GLU A 606 -10.86 -4.89 -50.02
CA GLU A 606 -9.91 -5.67 -49.20
C GLU A 606 -8.47 -5.53 -49.71
N LEU A 607 -7.48 -5.68 -48.81
CA LEU A 607 -6.18 -6.29 -49.10
C LEU A 607 -5.55 -6.83 -47.80
N SER A 608 -5.21 -8.11 -47.82
CA SER A 608 -4.43 -8.85 -46.83
C SER A 608 -2.96 -8.44 -46.85
N ASP A 609 -2.28 -8.47 -45.70
CA ASP A 609 -1.19 -9.42 -45.35
C ASP A 609 -0.34 -8.89 -44.16
N GLY A 610 0.26 -9.81 -43.39
CA GLY A 610 1.53 -9.53 -42.70
C GLY A 610 1.52 -9.12 -41.22
N ASN A 611 1.32 -10.12 -40.36
CA ASN A 611 1.83 -10.29 -38.99
C ASN A 611 2.98 -9.35 -38.53
N ASP A 612 2.77 -8.62 -37.43
CA ASP A 612 3.87 -8.23 -36.52
C ASP A 612 3.38 -8.05 -35.08
N SER A 613 4.09 -8.71 -34.18
CA SER A 613 3.83 -8.83 -32.75
C SER A 613 3.74 -7.48 -32.02
N LYS A 614 2.58 -7.18 -31.43
CA LYS A 614 2.41 -6.18 -30.36
C LYS A 614 1.59 -6.76 -29.21
N GLY A 615 2.23 -7.59 -28.40
CA GLY A 615 1.75 -7.94 -27.07
C GLY A 615 2.60 -7.24 -26.03
N MET A 616 2.22 -6.01 -25.63
CA MET A 616 2.57 -5.44 -24.33
C MET A 616 1.84 -4.09 -24.16
N ASP A 617 0.55 -4.10 -23.81
CA ASP A 617 -0.01 -2.96 -23.08
C ASP A 617 -1.14 -3.42 -22.16
N GLY A 618 -0.75 -3.64 -20.90
CA GLY A 618 -1.61 -3.99 -19.79
C GLY A 618 -1.07 -3.30 -18.55
N THR A 619 -1.02 -1.97 -18.57
CA THR A 619 -0.63 -1.15 -17.42
C THR A 619 -1.74 -1.11 -16.38
N PHE A 620 -2.04 -2.26 -15.75
CA PHE A 620 -2.74 -2.35 -14.47
C PHE A 620 -2.34 -3.65 -13.80
N ASP A 621 -1.47 -3.52 -12.81
CA ASP A 621 -1.45 -4.46 -11.70
C ASP A 621 -0.89 -3.69 -10.49
N THR A 622 -1.77 -3.29 -9.58
CA THR A 622 -1.46 -2.60 -8.32
C THR A 622 -1.70 -3.51 -7.12
N LEU A 623 -1.88 -4.82 -7.34
CA LEU A 623 -2.14 -5.80 -6.27
C LEU A 623 -1.01 -6.84 -6.13
N GLN A 624 0.11 -6.66 -6.84
CA GLN A 624 1.26 -7.59 -6.84
C GLN A 624 2.02 -7.65 -5.50
N ASP A 625 1.79 -6.71 -4.58
CA ASP A 625 2.42 -6.71 -3.24
C ASP A 625 1.62 -7.51 -2.20
N MET A 626 0.51 -8.16 -2.61
CA MET A 626 -0.18 -9.13 -1.77
C MET A 626 0.03 -10.54 -2.31
N GLN A 627 0.20 -11.51 -1.41
CA GLN A 627 0.15 -12.96 -1.67
C GLN A 627 -1.25 -13.42 -2.07
N VAL A 628 -1.88 -12.75 -3.03
CA VAL A 628 -3.19 -13.10 -3.53
C VAL A 628 -3.03 -13.40 -5.01
N ASP A 629 -3.15 -14.68 -5.34
CA ASP A 629 -3.44 -15.08 -6.71
C ASP A 629 -4.85 -14.60 -7.07
N LEU A 630 -4.90 -13.47 -7.79
CA LEU A 630 -6.10 -12.81 -8.28
C LEU A 630 -6.52 -13.31 -9.67
N SER A 631 -5.87 -14.36 -10.20
CA SER A 631 -6.26 -14.91 -11.50
C SER A 631 -7.74 -15.36 -11.45
N GLY A 632 -8.56 -14.74 -12.30
CA GLY A 632 -10.02 -14.93 -12.33
C GLY A 632 -10.86 -14.02 -11.41
N TRP A 633 -10.24 -13.14 -10.62
CA TRP A 633 -10.93 -12.03 -9.97
C TRP A 633 -10.95 -10.84 -10.93
N THR A 634 -11.97 -10.76 -11.80
CA THR A 634 -12.28 -9.51 -12.49
C THR A 634 -12.78 -8.53 -11.44
N PHE A 635 -11.89 -7.77 -10.83
CA PHE A 635 -12.31 -6.64 -10.01
C PHE A 635 -13.12 -5.71 -10.92
N PRO A 636 -14.40 -5.47 -10.61
CA PRO A 636 -15.05 -4.29 -11.15
C PRO A 636 -14.19 -3.13 -10.66
N ASP A 637 -13.64 -2.33 -11.58
CA ASP A 637 -12.97 -1.09 -11.18
C ASP A 637 -14.06 -0.26 -10.47
N PHE A 638 -14.03 -0.25 -9.14
CA PHE A 638 -14.96 0.52 -8.29
C PHE A 638 -15.08 1.97 -8.81
N TRP A 639 -14.00 2.46 -9.42
CA TRP A 639 -13.90 3.79 -10.01
C TRP A 639 -14.24 3.82 -11.52
N ALA A 640 -14.03 2.75 -12.29
CA ALA A 640 -14.38 2.65 -13.72
C ALA A 640 -15.64 1.83 -14.03
N PHE A 641 -16.61 1.77 -13.12
CA PHE A 641 -17.96 1.27 -13.39
C PHE A 641 -18.72 2.13 -14.44
N ASP A 642 -18.33 2.04 -15.71
CA ASP A 642 -19.07 2.61 -16.82
C ASP A 642 -20.40 1.84 -16.94
N LEU A 643 -21.52 2.54 -16.77
CA LEU A 643 -22.86 1.95 -16.92
C LEU A 643 -23.38 2.07 -18.36
N SER A 644 -22.51 2.34 -19.34
CA SER A 644 -22.85 2.18 -20.76
C SER A 644 -22.45 0.79 -21.24
N GLY A 645 -23.09 -0.23 -20.69
CA GLY A 645 -23.51 -1.44 -21.42
C GLY A 645 -22.56 -2.20 -22.35
N ASP A 646 -21.24 -2.22 -22.15
CA ASP A 646 -20.34 -3.14 -22.88
C ASP A 646 -19.41 -3.88 -21.90
N PHE A 647 -19.81 -5.10 -21.53
CA PHE A 647 -18.95 -6.20 -21.09
C PHE A 647 -19.62 -7.53 -21.45
#